data_AF-A0A9P8RQ26-F1
#
_entry.id   AF-A0A9P8RQ26-F1
#
_cell.length_a   1.000
_cell.length_b   1.000
_cell.length_c   1.000
_cell.angle_alpha   90.00
_cell.angle_beta   90.00
_cell.angle_gamma   90.00
#
_symmetry.space_group_name_H-M   'P 1'
#
loop_
_entity.id
_entity.type
_entity.pdbx_description
1 polymer ?
#
loop_
_entity_poly.entity_id
_entity_poly.type
_entity_poly.pdbx_seq_one_letter_code
_entity_poly.pdbx_strand_id
1 'polypeptide(L)'
;MAGQSEVANRDFHHPYKPYDIQNDFMNAVYDCIEDGCVGIFESPTADDDDDEPAWMIEHAREQKRQAAFRERKDLEARLANIRAREKRQQELYENSEPQFKKLKINSDYEASGDGDGETQFLLDEYESDAEQVLGNSDLSEGLSAATQGLMKKLGVDLGGPKEEDAEVEDELKIFYCSRTHSQLAQFVNELRRVEIPPAISPENSVDAEVLEVEELKHLSLGSRKNLCIHPKVSACGSANAINERCLELQKPGTPTSSKCSYLPTKENEALVNNFRDHALAKIRDIEDLGVLGKKLGICPYYAARSTIKPSEIITLPYPLLLQKSAREALGLSLKGHIVIIDEAHNLMDAITNLHSLDVSLSQLKTSRAQLGAYLQKFRNRLKGKNRVYVAQVVRVLDSLITYLQGKASGSQQAEGTVKIGELMAGKGVDQINLYKLMRYLQESKLARKVEGYAIHSDQQTSQNPKIRQANKDFNASDMKPESTTPALMHIQGFLYALTNLSAEGRIFFRKTEDHEISLKYMLLDPTHHFREIVENARAIILAGGTMSPMNDYVNHLFAYVPPDRIRTLSCGHVIPNQNLLAWPISRGPTGVSLEFTFEKRDSHAMIDELGRSILNMCLVIPDGIVVFFSSYAYLELVALRWQKSSIWERLLRRKQIFRESKESASVEEVLQEYSRAIDGDKGGLLLSVIGGKMSEGINFSDKLGRAVIVVGLPFPNIHSAEWKAKLEHVEKSAFDRREAATTDAASERASRTQAKAAGREFYENSCMRAVNQSIGRAIRHQNDYAVILFLDRRFEDERVRRKLPGWIQKGLVKDAERKPFTEVMGS
;
A
#
# COMPACT_ATOMS: atom_id res chain seq x y z
N MET A 1 20.39 -22.68 35.70
CA MET A 1 19.14 -23.46 35.62
C MET A 1 18.04 -22.47 35.32
N ALA A 2 17.74 -22.27 34.05
CA ALA A 2 16.70 -21.35 33.59
C ALA A 2 15.42 -22.16 33.42
N GLY A 3 14.32 -21.67 34.00
CA GLY A 3 13.01 -22.30 33.90
C GLY A 3 12.55 -22.29 32.45
N GLN A 4 12.24 -23.48 31.93
CA GLN A 4 11.42 -23.64 30.73
C GLN A 4 10.02 -23.12 31.12
N SER A 5 9.57 -22.03 30.49
CA SER A 5 8.17 -21.61 30.55
C SER A 5 7.34 -22.66 29.82
N GLU A 6 6.44 -23.34 30.53
CA GLU A 6 5.40 -24.17 29.91
C GLU A 6 4.65 -23.33 28.86
N VAL A 7 4.76 -23.71 27.59
CA VAL A 7 3.98 -23.12 26.50
C VAL A 7 2.53 -23.53 26.77
N ALA A 8 1.66 -22.56 27.05
CA ALA A 8 0.23 -22.84 27.22
C ALA A 8 -0.30 -23.44 25.91
N ASN A 9 -0.76 -24.69 25.95
CA ASN A 9 -1.32 -25.37 24.78
C ASN A 9 -2.70 -24.74 24.49
N ARG A 10 -2.72 -23.67 23.70
CA ARG A 10 -3.94 -22.96 23.28
C ARG A 10 -4.56 -23.70 22.10
N ASP A 11 -5.86 -24.00 22.17
CA ASP A 11 -6.62 -24.41 20.99
C ASP A 11 -6.96 -23.15 20.18
N PHE A 12 -6.45 -23.09 18.95
CA PHE A 12 -6.66 -21.99 18.02
C PHE A 12 -7.86 -22.21 17.08
N HIS A 13 -8.54 -23.36 17.17
CA HIS A 13 -9.59 -23.79 16.24
C HIS A 13 -9.16 -23.65 14.78
N HIS A 14 -7.91 -24.03 14.51
CA HIS A 14 -7.35 -23.97 13.17
C HIS A 14 -8.11 -24.97 12.26
N PRO A 15 -8.50 -24.61 11.03
CA PRO A 15 -9.32 -25.46 10.15
C PRO A 15 -8.64 -26.76 9.69
N TYR A 16 -7.34 -26.88 9.98
CA TYR A 16 -6.49 -28.04 9.71
C TYR A 16 -5.61 -28.30 10.94
N LYS A 17 -4.96 -29.46 11.05
CA LYS A 17 -3.90 -29.67 12.05
C LYS A 17 -2.79 -28.63 11.79
N PRO A 18 -2.56 -27.65 12.68
CA PRO A 18 -1.51 -26.66 12.50
C PRO A 18 -0.15 -27.30 12.74
N TYR A 19 0.87 -26.80 12.04
CA TYR A 19 2.25 -27.24 12.21
C TYR A 19 2.88 -26.63 13.46
N ASP A 20 3.92 -27.24 14.04
CA ASP A 20 4.50 -26.77 15.32
C ASP A 20 4.96 -25.32 15.27
N ILE A 21 5.62 -24.98 14.18
CA ILE A 21 6.08 -23.62 13.92
C ILE A 21 4.91 -22.64 13.68
N GLN A 22 3.74 -23.12 13.26
CA GLN A 22 2.52 -22.31 13.19
C GLN A 22 1.95 -22.15 14.59
N ASN A 23 2.02 -23.17 15.45
CA ASN A 23 1.67 -23.05 16.86
C ASN A 23 2.61 -22.05 17.58
N ASP A 24 3.92 -22.10 17.33
CA ASP A 24 4.88 -21.12 17.83
C ASP A 24 4.53 -19.70 17.35
N PHE A 25 4.23 -19.56 16.05
CA PHE A 25 3.81 -18.29 15.47
C PHE A 25 2.51 -17.78 16.09
N MET A 26 1.49 -18.63 16.21
CA MET A 26 0.20 -18.28 16.78
C MET A 26 0.35 -17.92 18.26
N ASN A 27 1.12 -18.67 19.04
CA ASN A 27 1.42 -18.35 20.43
C ASN A 27 2.12 -17.00 20.57
N ALA A 28 3.16 -16.75 19.77
CA ALA A 28 3.87 -15.46 19.80
C ALA A 28 2.98 -14.29 19.40
N VAL A 29 2.09 -14.48 18.43
CA VAL A 29 1.08 -13.48 18.03
C VAL A 29 0.11 -13.20 19.18
N TYR A 30 -0.45 -14.24 19.81
CA TYR A 30 -1.39 -14.09 20.91
C TYR A 30 -0.74 -13.41 22.11
N ASP A 31 0.47 -13.82 22.51
CA ASP A 31 1.17 -13.19 23.63
C ASP A 31 1.45 -11.71 23.32
N CYS A 32 1.80 -11.39 22.08
CA CYS A 32 1.98 -10.00 21.64
C CYS A 32 0.69 -9.17 21.75
N ILE A 33 -0.47 -9.76 21.43
CA ILE A 33 -1.79 -9.12 21.54
C ILE A 33 -2.18 -8.92 23.01
N GLU A 34 -1.97 -9.94 23.84
CA GLU A 34 -2.27 -9.91 25.27
C GLU A 34 -1.44 -8.83 25.98
N ASP A 35 -0.15 -8.75 25.65
CA ASP A 35 0.80 -7.78 26.24
C ASP A 35 0.77 -6.39 25.59
N GLY A 36 -0.05 -6.17 24.55
CA GLY A 36 -0.19 -4.86 23.90
C GLY A 36 1.11 -4.34 23.23
N CYS A 37 1.83 -5.28 22.64
CA CYS A 37 3.17 -5.06 22.08
C CYS A 37 3.14 -4.87 20.54
N VAL A 38 4.31 -4.53 20.00
CA VAL A 38 4.59 -4.53 18.55
C VAL A 38 5.30 -5.84 18.21
N GLY A 39 4.65 -6.67 17.40
CA GLY A 39 5.19 -7.94 16.91
C GLY A 39 5.74 -7.79 15.50
N ILE A 40 6.93 -8.31 15.25
CA ILE A 40 7.56 -8.40 13.92
C ILE A 40 7.84 -9.88 13.67
N PHE A 41 7.01 -10.50 12.85
CA PHE A 41 7.00 -11.94 12.67
C PHE A 41 7.26 -12.33 11.22
N GLU A 42 8.19 -13.26 11.02
CA GLU A 42 8.39 -13.97 9.76
C GLU A 42 7.68 -15.32 9.88
N SER A 43 6.63 -15.50 9.08
CA SER A 43 5.80 -16.70 9.12
C SER A 43 6.46 -17.83 8.32
N PRO A 44 6.33 -19.08 8.78
CA PRO A 44 6.85 -20.23 8.08
C PRO A 44 5.76 -20.93 7.25
N THR A 45 6.18 -21.77 6.29
CA THR A 45 5.41 -22.97 5.89
C THR A 45 5.80 -24.12 6.81
N ALA A 46 4.96 -25.20 6.88
CA ALA A 46 4.59 -26.44 7.71
C ALA A 46 5.33 -27.85 8.08
N ASP A 47 5.63 -28.27 9.35
CA ASP A 47 6.04 -29.68 9.76
C ASP A 47 5.56 -30.06 11.23
N ASP A 48 5.38 -31.37 11.53
CA ASP A 48 4.73 -32.09 12.70
C ASP A 48 5.63 -32.36 13.98
N ASP A 49 5.13 -32.51 15.25
CA ASP A 49 4.48 -33.68 15.94
C ASP A 49 4.06 -33.46 17.47
N ASP A 50 2.84 -33.94 17.83
CA ASP A 50 2.18 -34.56 19.04
C ASP A 50 2.16 -34.13 20.56
N ASP A 51 0.91 -34.27 21.11
CA ASP A 51 0.36 -34.59 22.47
C ASP A 51 -0.23 -33.53 23.48
N GLU A 52 -1.44 -33.86 23.98
CA GLU A 52 -2.43 -33.17 24.87
C GLU A 52 -2.37 -33.62 26.39
N PRO A 53 -3.20 -33.16 27.39
CA PRO A 53 -4.40 -32.28 27.39
C PRO A 53 -4.53 -31.19 28.50
N ALA A 54 -5.67 -30.48 28.39
CA ALA A 54 -6.22 -29.29 29.04
C ALA A 54 -6.68 -29.37 30.52
N TRP A 55 -6.71 -28.19 31.19
CA TRP A 55 -7.70 -27.84 32.23
C TRP A 55 -7.69 -26.37 32.74
N MET A 56 -7.07 -25.37 32.08
CA MET A 56 -6.70 -24.14 32.82
C MET A 56 -6.86 -22.78 32.11
N ILE A 57 -7.99 -22.48 31.47
CA ILE A 57 -8.24 -21.08 31.01
C ILE A 57 -9.73 -20.73 31.09
N GLU A 58 -10.30 -20.66 32.31
CA GLU A 58 -11.74 -20.32 32.46
C GLU A 58 -12.08 -19.20 33.43
N HIS A 59 -11.13 -18.56 34.12
CA HIS A 59 -11.50 -17.59 35.17
C HIS A 59 -11.28 -16.09 34.80
N ALA A 60 -10.71 -15.78 33.63
CA ALA A 60 -10.34 -14.39 33.31
C ALA A 60 -11.35 -13.64 32.41
N ARG A 61 -12.33 -14.33 31.79
CA ARG A 61 -13.19 -13.74 30.73
C ARG A 61 -14.62 -13.37 31.17
N GLU A 62 -15.10 -13.80 32.34
CA GLU A 62 -16.53 -13.75 32.64
C GLU A 62 -17.05 -12.40 33.17
N GLN A 63 -16.20 -11.49 33.67
CA GLN A 63 -16.69 -10.29 34.38
C GLN A 63 -17.09 -9.09 33.51
N LYS A 64 -16.77 -9.05 32.21
CA LYS A 64 -17.07 -7.89 31.34
C LYS A 64 -18.31 -8.05 30.44
N ARG A 65 -19.02 -9.19 30.51
CA ARG A 65 -19.87 -9.65 29.40
C ARG A 65 -21.36 -9.21 29.42
N GLN A 66 -21.91 -8.77 30.55
CA GLN A 66 -23.37 -8.84 30.74
C GLN A 66 -24.21 -7.71 30.10
N ALA A 67 -23.64 -6.53 29.80
CA ALA A 67 -24.38 -5.44 29.15
C ALA A 67 -24.35 -5.57 27.61
N ALA A 68 -23.18 -5.87 27.02
CA ALA A 68 -23.00 -6.13 25.59
C ALA A 68 -23.76 -7.39 25.11
N PHE A 69 -24.00 -8.35 26.01
CA PHE A 69 -24.69 -9.60 25.73
C PHE A 69 -26.12 -9.42 25.19
N ARG A 70 -26.87 -8.43 25.68
CA ARG A 70 -28.27 -8.22 25.26
C ARG A 70 -28.35 -7.64 23.85
N GLU A 71 -27.53 -6.64 23.54
CA GLU A 71 -27.46 -6.05 22.20
C GLU A 71 -26.90 -7.04 21.16
N ARG A 72 -25.90 -7.84 21.55
CA ARG A 72 -25.34 -8.91 20.71
C ARG A 72 -26.38 -9.97 20.36
N LYS A 73 -27.16 -10.43 21.34
CA LYS A 73 -28.24 -11.42 21.15
C LYS A 73 -29.34 -10.90 20.21
N ASP A 74 -29.73 -9.63 20.34
CA ASP A 74 -30.73 -9.02 19.46
C ASP A 74 -30.21 -8.84 18.03
N LEU A 75 -28.93 -8.48 17.87
CA LEU A 75 -28.29 -8.40 16.54
C LEU A 75 -28.17 -9.78 15.91
N GLU A 76 -27.73 -10.79 16.67
CA GLU A 76 -27.55 -12.16 16.23
C GLU A 76 -28.88 -12.80 15.78
N ALA A 77 -29.96 -12.59 16.54
CA ALA A 77 -31.30 -13.04 16.15
C ALA A 77 -31.80 -12.39 14.84
N ARG A 78 -31.45 -11.12 14.58
CA ARG A 78 -31.78 -10.47 13.30
C ARG A 78 -30.96 -11.03 12.14
N LEU A 79 -29.66 -11.25 12.34
CA LEU A 79 -28.78 -11.84 11.33
C LEU A 79 -29.20 -13.28 10.98
N ALA A 80 -29.54 -14.11 11.97
CA ALA A 80 -30.03 -15.47 11.77
C ALA A 80 -31.30 -15.51 10.88
N ASN A 81 -32.26 -14.61 11.12
CA ASN A 81 -33.46 -14.51 10.29
C ASN A 81 -33.16 -14.13 8.83
N ILE A 82 -32.19 -13.24 8.61
CA ILE A 82 -31.76 -12.84 7.26
C ILE A 82 -31.06 -13.98 6.54
N ARG A 83 -30.17 -14.71 7.23
CA ARG A 83 -29.50 -15.91 6.71
C ARG A 83 -30.51 -16.97 6.29
N ALA A 84 -31.49 -17.27 7.15
CA ALA A 84 -32.55 -18.22 6.85
C ALA A 84 -33.38 -17.79 5.62
N ARG A 85 -33.64 -16.49 5.46
CA ARG A 85 -34.36 -15.96 4.29
C ARG A 85 -33.54 -16.07 3.01
N GLU A 86 -32.24 -15.77 3.05
CA GLU A 86 -31.35 -15.92 1.90
C GLU A 86 -31.16 -17.38 1.50
N LYS A 87 -31.00 -18.30 2.47
CA LYS A 87 -30.86 -19.74 2.23
C LYS A 87 -32.11 -20.30 1.55
N ARG A 88 -33.32 -19.96 2.04
CA ARG A 88 -34.58 -20.31 1.36
C ARG A 88 -34.66 -19.72 -0.04
N GLN A 89 -34.20 -18.49 -0.24
CA GLN A 89 -34.21 -17.85 -1.56
C GLN A 89 -33.22 -18.52 -2.53
N GLN A 90 -32.08 -19.00 -2.04
CA GLN A 90 -31.08 -19.75 -2.80
C GLN A 90 -31.59 -21.16 -3.17
N GLU A 91 -32.20 -21.87 -2.22
CA GLU A 91 -32.85 -23.18 -2.44
C GLU A 91 -34.03 -23.08 -3.43
N LEU A 92 -34.77 -21.97 -3.40
CA LEU A 92 -35.82 -21.68 -4.40
C LEU A 92 -35.24 -21.36 -5.79
N TYR A 93 -34.05 -20.76 -5.85
CA TYR A 93 -33.36 -20.41 -7.11
C TYR A 93 -32.70 -21.64 -7.76
N GLU A 94 -32.20 -22.57 -6.95
CA GLU A 94 -31.65 -23.86 -7.41
C GLU A 94 -32.75 -24.80 -7.92
N ASN A 95 -33.99 -24.65 -7.41
CA ASN A 95 -35.13 -25.48 -7.77
C ASN A 95 -36.09 -24.86 -8.82
N SER A 96 -35.81 -23.68 -9.38
CA SER A 96 -36.71 -23.03 -10.35
C SER A 96 -35.94 -22.32 -11.46
N GLU A 97 -36.38 -22.53 -12.71
CA GLU A 97 -35.82 -21.84 -13.88
C GLU A 97 -35.93 -20.31 -13.77
N PRO A 98 -34.93 -19.54 -14.26
CA PRO A 98 -34.82 -18.12 -13.97
C PRO A 98 -35.79 -17.27 -14.81
N GLN A 99 -36.85 -16.74 -14.18
CA GLN A 99 -37.64 -15.63 -14.74
C GLN A 99 -37.03 -14.28 -14.33
N PHE A 100 -36.16 -13.73 -15.18
CA PHE A 100 -35.70 -12.34 -15.06
C PHE A 100 -36.80 -11.36 -15.51
N LYS A 101 -37.51 -10.74 -14.57
CA LYS A 101 -38.27 -9.51 -14.85
C LYS A 101 -37.32 -8.31 -14.87
N LYS A 102 -36.94 -7.87 -16.08
CA LYS A 102 -36.29 -6.58 -16.31
C LYS A 102 -37.22 -5.45 -15.83
N LEU A 103 -36.77 -4.64 -14.88
CA LEU A 103 -37.38 -3.34 -14.63
C LEU A 103 -37.05 -2.41 -15.80
N LYS A 104 -38.08 -1.93 -16.49
CA LYS A 104 -37.98 -0.91 -17.56
C LYS A 104 -37.75 0.46 -16.90
N ILE A 105 -36.61 1.08 -17.17
CA ILE A 105 -36.39 2.51 -16.91
C ILE A 105 -36.94 3.27 -18.12
N ASN A 106 -37.92 4.13 -17.90
CA ASN A 106 -38.42 5.05 -18.93
C ASN A 106 -37.33 6.07 -19.26
N SER A 107 -36.89 6.06 -20.52
CA SER A 107 -36.24 7.19 -21.18
C SER A 107 -37.33 8.03 -21.84
N ASP A 108 -37.42 9.30 -21.47
CA ASP A 108 -37.71 10.44 -22.34
C ASP A 108 -37.80 11.66 -21.43
N TYR A 109 -36.99 12.69 -21.69
CA TYR A 109 -37.38 14.10 -21.62
C TYR A 109 -36.20 14.97 -22.11
N GLU A 110 -36.55 15.82 -23.08
CA GLU A 110 -35.68 16.72 -23.83
C GLU A 110 -35.12 17.86 -22.98
N ALA A 111 -33.95 18.32 -23.39
CA ALA A 111 -33.21 19.41 -22.79
C ALA A 111 -33.83 20.77 -23.12
N SER A 112 -34.05 21.59 -22.10
CA SER A 112 -34.05 23.05 -22.23
C SER A 112 -33.72 23.69 -20.88
N GLY A 113 -32.81 24.67 -20.88
CA GLY A 113 -32.42 25.40 -19.68
C GLY A 113 -30.97 25.89 -19.72
N ASP A 114 -30.70 26.85 -20.61
CA ASP A 114 -29.49 27.65 -20.63
C ASP A 114 -29.52 28.61 -19.44
N GLY A 115 -28.53 28.51 -18.54
CA GLY A 115 -28.50 29.23 -17.27
C GLY A 115 -27.10 29.25 -16.66
N ASP A 116 -26.36 30.32 -16.98
CA ASP A 116 -25.06 30.78 -16.43
C ASP A 116 -24.21 29.77 -15.63
N GLY A 117 -23.67 28.76 -16.32
CA GLY A 117 -22.77 27.75 -15.74
C GLY A 117 -21.39 28.28 -15.30
N GLU A 118 -21.03 29.52 -15.64
CA GLU A 118 -19.69 30.06 -15.35
C GLU A 118 -19.52 30.51 -13.88
N THR A 119 -20.63 30.74 -13.16
CA THR A 119 -20.60 31.19 -11.76
C THR A 119 -20.14 30.08 -10.80
N GLN A 120 -20.25 28.81 -11.20
CA GLN A 120 -19.77 27.66 -10.43
C GLN A 120 -18.24 27.64 -10.20
N PHE A 121 -17.48 28.32 -11.05
CA PHE A 121 -16.02 28.34 -11.00
C PHE A 121 -15.45 29.53 -10.20
N LEU A 122 -16.29 30.44 -9.70
CA LEU A 122 -15.83 31.62 -8.93
C LEU A 122 -15.40 31.22 -7.52
N LEU A 123 -14.29 31.78 -7.02
CA LEU A 123 -13.82 31.54 -5.64
C LEU A 123 -14.71 32.26 -4.63
N ASP A 124 -15.06 31.55 -3.54
CA ASP A 124 -15.79 32.10 -2.41
C ASP A 124 -14.89 33.05 -1.60
N GLU A 125 -15.46 33.86 -0.72
CA GLU A 125 -14.69 34.78 0.11
C GLU A 125 -13.80 34.04 1.10
N TYR A 126 -12.52 34.40 1.13
CA TYR A 126 -11.52 33.84 2.05
C TYR A 126 -11.11 34.90 3.08
N GLU A 127 -11.39 34.62 4.36
CA GLU A 127 -11.03 35.47 5.49
C GLU A 127 -9.82 34.89 6.23
N SER A 128 -8.66 35.53 6.04
CA SER A 128 -7.37 35.06 6.59
C SER A 128 -7.15 35.38 8.07
N ASP A 129 -8.07 36.11 8.72
CA ASP A 129 -7.83 36.79 10.00
C ASP A 129 -8.34 35.99 11.21
N ALA A 130 -8.76 34.74 11.02
CA ALA A 130 -8.95 33.80 12.12
C ALA A 130 -7.60 33.23 12.57
N GLU A 131 -6.85 34.03 13.34
CA GLU A 131 -5.82 33.50 14.23
C GLU A 131 -6.52 32.66 15.31
N GLN A 132 -6.44 31.33 15.17
CA GLN A 132 -6.79 30.43 16.27
C GLN A 132 -5.72 30.55 17.35
N VAL A 133 -6.04 31.34 18.38
CA VAL A 133 -5.82 30.88 19.76
C VAL A 133 -6.52 29.52 19.87
N LEU A 134 -5.78 28.48 20.26
CA LEU A 134 -6.36 27.21 20.68
C LEU A 134 -7.24 27.47 21.90
N GLY A 135 -8.52 27.71 21.65
CA GLY A 135 -9.58 27.80 22.65
C GLY A 135 -10.78 27.05 22.12
N ASN A 136 -11.17 25.99 22.83
CA ASN A 136 -12.42 25.25 22.65
C ASN A 136 -13.57 26.21 22.37
N SER A 137 -14.14 26.18 21.16
CA SER A 137 -15.41 26.85 20.88
C SER A 137 -16.54 25.85 21.07
N ASP A 138 -16.91 25.67 22.34
CA ASP A 138 -18.20 25.12 22.73
C ASP A 138 -19.25 26.24 22.59
N LEU A 139 -20.26 26.00 21.75
CA LEU A 139 -21.29 26.99 21.40
C LEU A 139 -22.32 27.07 22.53
N SER A 140 -22.06 27.83 23.61
CA SER A 140 -23.13 28.15 24.59
C SER A 140 -23.08 29.52 25.29
N GLU A 141 -22.03 30.33 25.14
CA GLU A 141 -21.95 31.59 25.89
C GLU A 141 -22.47 32.80 25.11
N GLY A 142 -23.78 33.05 25.25
CA GLY A 142 -24.42 34.29 24.79
C GLY A 142 -25.60 34.76 25.64
N LEU A 143 -25.88 34.13 26.79
CA LEU A 143 -27.01 34.47 27.65
C LEU A 143 -26.53 34.64 29.10
N SER A 144 -26.97 35.70 29.76
CA SER A 144 -26.62 35.93 31.17
C SER A 144 -27.18 34.80 32.05
N ALA A 145 -26.48 34.46 33.14
CA ALA A 145 -26.91 33.41 34.08
C ALA A 145 -28.33 33.64 34.65
N ALA A 146 -28.75 34.91 34.77
CA ALA A 146 -30.11 35.27 35.16
C ALA A 146 -31.15 34.93 34.07
N THR A 147 -30.78 35.08 32.79
CA THR A 147 -31.63 34.76 31.64
C THR A 147 -31.79 33.26 31.46
N GLN A 148 -30.72 32.47 31.68
CA GLN A 148 -30.76 31.00 31.66
C GLN A 148 -31.62 30.44 32.81
N GLY A 149 -31.55 31.03 34.00
CA GLY A 149 -32.39 30.65 35.15
C GLY A 149 -33.88 30.93 34.93
N LEU A 150 -34.21 31.99 34.17
CA LEU A 150 -35.60 32.35 33.86
C LEU A 150 -36.19 31.43 32.77
N MET A 151 -35.42 31.07 31.74
CA MET A 151 -35.86 30.18 30.67
C MET A 151 -36.12 28.75 31.15
N LYS A 152 -35.35 28.26 32.13
CA LYS A 152 -35.57 26.95 32.78
C LYS A 152 -36.84 26.89 33.63
N LYS A 153 -37.28 28.03 34.19
CA LYS A 153 -38.57 28.16 34.90
C LYS A 153 -39.77 28.30 33.96
N LEU A 154 -39.54 28.66 32.70
CA LEU A 154 -40.57 28.85 31.68
C LEU A 154 -40.77 27.65 30.74
N GLY A 155 -40.04 26.54 30.96
CA GLY A 155 -40.27 25.27 30.25
C GLY A 155 -39.83 25.27 28.78
N VAL A 156 -38.89 26.13 28.39
CA VAL A 156 -38.33 26.14 27.02
C VAL A 156 -37.03 25.35 27.01
N ASP A 157 -37.08 24.17 26.39
CA ASP A 157 -35.94 23.25 26.24
C ASP A 157 -35.07 23.68 25.04
N LEU A 158 -33.85 24.17 25.33
CA LEU A 158 -32.84 24.45 24.30
C LEU A 158 -31.97 23.20 24.20
N GLY A 159 -32.27 22.40 23.17
CA GLY A 159 -31.71 21.06 22.95
C GLY A 159 -30.23 20.93 23.30
N GLY A 160 -29.97 20.27 24.42
CA GLY A 160 -28.70 19.63 24.70
C GLY A 160 -28.49 18.41 23.79
N PRO A 161 -27.29 17.83 23.80
CA PRO A 161 -27.03 16.59 23.07
C PRO A 161 -28.04 15.55 23.52
N LYS A 162 -28.68 14.87 22.56
CA LYS A 162 -29.54 13.72 22.84
C LYS A 162 -28.78 12.73 23.71
N GLU A 163 -29.33 12.42 24.89
CA GLU A 163 -28.95 11.27 25.73
C GLU A 163 -29.38 9.94 25.07
N GLU A 164 -28.97 9.69 23.82
CA GLU A 164 -29.13 8.39 23.15
C GLU A 164 -27.79 7.76 22.70
N ASP A 165 -26.66 8.41 22.92
CA ASP A 165 -25.34 7.80 22.78
C ASP A 165 -24.60 7.90 24.12
N ALA A 166 -24.96 7.06 25.10
CA ALA A 166 -23.92 6.60 26.00
C ALA A 166 -22.89 5.91 25.09
N GLU A 167 -21.68 6.48 24.96
CA GLU A 167 -20.62 5.91 24.13
C GLU A 167 -20.36 4.46 24.58
N VAL A 168 -21.04 3.51 23.95
CA VAL A 168 -20.71 2.09 24.05
C VAL A 168 -19.29 2.02 23.53
N GLU A 169 -18.33 1.69 24.42
CA GLU A 169 -16.95 1.49 24.01
C GLU A 169 -16.94 0.51 22.84
N ASP A 170 -16.29 0.91 21.73
CA ASP A 170 -16.15 0.05 20.57
C ASP A 170 -15.57 -1.30 21.03
N GLU A 171 -16.30 -2.40 20.80
CA GLU A 171 -15.78 -3.74 21.06
C GLU A 171 -14.44 -3.92 20.32
N LEU A 172 -13.56 -4.77 20.86
CA LEU A 172 -12.23 -5.01 20.31
C LEU A 172 -12.31 -5.46 18.84
N LYS A 173 -11.80 -4.64 17.91
CA LYS A 173 -11.76 -4.94 16.47
C LYS A 173 -10.36 -5.35 16.01
N ILE A 174 -10.32 -6.15 14.96
CA ILE A 174 -9.10 -6.49 14.21
C ILE A 174 -9.12 -5.76 12.87
N PHE A 175 -8.14 -4.89 12.66
CA PHE A 175 -7.87 -4.26 11.37
C PHE A 175 -6.83 -5.09 10.62
N TYR A 176 -7.25 -5.82 9.59
CA TYR A 176 -6.36 -6.59 8.73
C TYR A 176 -6.01 -5.79 7.48
N CYS A 177 -4.72 -5.55 7.27
CA CYS A 177 -4.23 -4.71 6.21
C CYS A 177 -3.25 -5.44 5.31
N SER A 178 -3.42 -5.31 3.99
CA SER A 178 -2.53 -5.93 3.01
C SER A 178 -2.27 -5.00 1.83
N ARG A 179 -1.21 -5.30 1.06
CA ARG A 179 -0.69 -4.43 -0.01
C ARG A 179 -1.63 -4.39 -1.22
N THR A 180 -2.16 -5.54 -1.63
CA THR A 180 -2.98 -5.65 -2.85
C THR A 180 -4.41 -6.08 -2.58
N HIS A 181 -5.28 -5.74 -3.53
CA HIS A 181 -6.68 -6.17 -3.52
C HIS A 181 -6.82 -7.71 -3.60
N SER A 182 -5.95 -8.37 -4.37
CA SER A 182 -5.95 -9.83 -4.51
C SER A 182 -5.59 -10.54 -3.21
N GLN A 183 -4.66 -10.00 -2.42
CA GLN A 183 -4.29 -10.53 -1.11
C GLN A 183 -5.45 -10.40 -0.11
N LEU A 184 -6.16 -9.27 -0.12
CA LEU A 184 -7.36 -9.11 0.70
C LEU A 184 -8.46 -10.11 0.31
N ALA A 185 -8.70 -10.31 -0.99
CA ALA A 185 -9.67 -11.32 -1.45
C ALA A 185 -9.26 -12.75 -1.06
N GLN A 186 -7.96 -13.07 -1.12
CA GLN A 186 -7.43 -14.35 -0.64
C GLN A 186 -7.68 -14.52 0.86
N PHE A 187 -7.37 -13.52 1.68
CA PHE A 187 -7.65 -13.56 3.12
C PHE A 187 -9.14 -13.76 3.41
N VAL A 188 -10.03 -13.07 2.70
CA VAL A 188 -11.48 -13.23 2.85
C VAL A 188 -11.93 -14.66 2.51
N ASN A 189 -11.34 -15.28 1.50
CA ASN A 189 -11.62 -16.67 1.14
C ASN A 189 -11.13 -17.68 2.20
N GLU A 190 -9.96 -17.44 2.79
CA GLU A 190 -9.46 -18.26 3.89
C GLU A 190 -10.29 -18.06 5.17
N LEU A 191 -10.74 -16.83 5.44
CA LEU A 191 -11.59 -16.51 6.59
C LEU A 191 -12.94 -17.26 6.54
N ARG A 192 -13.48 -17.51 5.33
CA ARG A 192 -14.70 -18.31 5.13
C ARG A 192 -14.56 -19.78 5.57
N ARG A 193 -13.34 -20.28 5.74
CA ARG A 193 -13.07 -21.68 6.15
C ARG A 193 -12.91 -21.84 7.66
N VAL A 194 -12.83 -20.73 8.40
CA VAL A 194 -12.63 -20.76 9.85
C VAL A 194 -13.98 -20.92 10.54
N GLU A 195 -14.11 -21.95 11.36
CA GLU A 195 -15.28 -22.21 12.19
C GLU A 195 -14.91 -21.95 13.65
N ILE A 196 -15.60 -20.99 14.29
CA ILE A 196 -15.33 -20.61 15.67
C ILE A 196 -16.49 -21.11 16.54
N PRO A 197 -16.21 -21.77 17.68
CA PRO A 197 -17.27 -22.18 18.59
C PRO A 197 -17.99 -20.97 19.17
N PRO A 198 -19.30 -21.07 19.48
CA PRO A 198 -20.05 -19.99 20.07
C PRO A 198 -19.40 -19.49 21.36
N ALA A 199 -19.21 -18.17 21.49
CA ALA A 199 -18.70 -17.57 22.72
C ALA A 199 -19.62 -17.85 23.93
N ILE A 200 -20.87 -18.26 23.70
CA ILE A 200 -21.89 -18.54 24.72
C ILE A 200 -22.12 -20.04 24.78
N SER A 201 -21.70 -20.68 25.88
CA SER A 201 -21.99 -22.10 26.13
C SER A 201 -23.50 -22.34 26.25
N PRO A 202 -24.04 -23.42 25.64
CA PRO A 202 -25.47 -23.71 25.57
C PRO A 202 -26.16 -23.91 26.93
N GLU A 203 -25.40 -24.05 28.03
CA GLU A 203 -25.96 -24.20 29.38
C GLU A 203 -26.70 -22.95 29.89
N ASN A 204 -26.51 -21.78 29.27
CA ASN A 204 -27.10 -20.50 29.70
C ASN A 204 -28.23 -19.96 28.79
N SER A 205 -28.63 -20.69 27.74
CA SER A 205 -29.66 -20.23 26.79
C SER A 205 -30.87 -21.16 26.77
N VAL A 206 -31.99 -20.70 27.33
CA VAL A 206 -33.20 -21.51 27.51
C VAL A 206 -34.04 -21.66 26.23
N ASP A 207 -33.88 -20.83 25.18
CA ASP A 207 -34.80 -20.85 24.02
C ASP A 207 -34.19 -20.34 22.68
N ALA A 208 -32.99 -20.77 22.28
CA ALA A 208 -32.46 -20.46 20.93
C ALA A 208 -32.02 -21.75 20.22
N GLU A 209 -32.40 -21.91 18.94
CA GLU A 209 -31.82 -22.92 18.05
C GLU A 209 -30.29 -22.88 18.20
N VAL A 210 -29.70 -23.99 18.62
CA VAL A 210 -28.26 -24.10 18.90
C VAL A 210 -27.51 -23.84 17.59
N LEU A 211 -26.92 -22.66 17.44
CA LEU A 211 -25.93 -22.44 16.40
C LEU A 211 -24.66 -23.18 16.85
N GLU A 212 -24.28 -24.23 16.13
CA GLU A 212 -23.06 -25.00 16.41
C GLU A 212 -21.78 -24.19 16.16
N VAL A 213 -21.86 -23.11 15.36
CA VAL A 213 -20.75 -22.25 14.93
C VAL A 213 -21.16 -20.79 15.00
N GLU A 214 -20.32 -19.93 15.58
CA GLU A 214 -20.49 -18.48 15.56
C GLU A 214 -19.91 -17.89 14.26
N GLU A 215 -20.78 -17.24 13.48
CA GLU A 215 -20.37 -16.61 12.23
C GLU A 215 -19.78 -15.21 12.48
N LEU A 216 -18.53 -15.02 12.02
CA LEU A 216 -17.76 -13.79 12.14
C LEU A 216 -18.42 -12.57 11.47
N LYS A 217 -18.40 -11.44 12.17
CA LYS A 217 -18.86 -10.14 11.66
C LYS A 217 -17.73 -9.44 10.93
N HIS A 218 -17.67 -9.63 9.61
CA HIS A 218 -16.59 -9.13 8.76
C HIS A 218 -17.04 -8.00 7.82
N LEU A 219 -16.15 -7.03 7.58
CA LEU A 219 -16.33 -5.97 6.58
C LEU A 219 -15.07 -5.75 5.75
N SER A 220 -15.23 -5.75 4.42
CA SER A 220 -14.19 -5.32 3.48
C SER A 220 -14.34 -3.85 3.08
N LEU A 221 -13.32 -3.03 3.34
CA LEU A 221 -13.28 -1.63 2.92
C LEU A 221 -12.54 -1.46 1.58
N GLY A 222 -13.24 -0.87 0.62
CA GLY A 222 -12.73 -0.62 -0.72
C GLY A 222 -12.73 0.86 -1.11
N SER A 223 -12.03 1.17 -2.22
CA SER A 223 -12.05 2.51 -2.81
C SER A 223 -13.35 2.77 -3.58
N ARG A 224 -13.63 4.04 -3.91
CA ARG A 224 -14.77 4.38 -4.81
C ARG A 224 -14.64 3.71 -6.18
N LYS A 225 -13.42 3.45 -6.66
CA LYS A 225 -13.21 2.75 -7.94
C LYS A 225 -13.81 1.34 -7.92
N ASN A 226 -13.76 0.66 -6.78
CA ASN A 226 -14.26 -0.70 -6.61
C ASN A 226 -15.76 -0.73 -6.27
N LEU A 227 -16.22 0.21 -5.43
CA LEU A 227 -17.58 0.18 -4.84
C LEU A 227 -18.60 1.10 -5.52
N CYS A 228 -18.21 1.93 -6.51
CA CYS A 228 -19.16 2.82 -7.17
C CYS A 228 -20.06 2.06 -8.15
N ILE A 229 -21.38 2.12 -7.92
CA ILE A 229 -22.39 1.49 -8.77
C ILE A 229 -23.08 2.46 -9.75
N HIS A 230 -22.74 3.76 -9.70
CA HIS A 230 -23.35 4.76 -10.57
C HIS A 230 -22.76 4.68 -11.99
N PRO A 231 -23.53 4.35 -13.04
CA PRO A 231 -22.99 3.97 -14.36
C PRO A 231 -22.06 5.01 -14.99
N LYS A 232 -22.42 6.31 -14.91
CA LYS A 232 -21.60 7.40 -15.48
C LYS A 232 -20.32 7.69 -14.69
N VAL A 233 -20.28 7.31 -13.41
CA VAL A 233 -19.13 7.57 -12.52
C VAL A 233 -18.20 6.38 -12.54
N SER A 234 -18.74 5.16 -12.44
CA SER A 234 -17.94 3.92 -12.51
C SER A 234 -17.25 3.73 -13.85
N ALA A 235 -17.80 4.30 -14.94
CA ALA A 235 -17.18 4.29 -16.27
C ALA A 235 -16.00 5.27 -16.43
N CYS A 236 -15.70 6.12 -15.44
CA CYS A 236 -14.54 7.00 -15.51
C CYS A 236 -13.25 6.17 -15.46
N GLY A 237 -12.31 6.41 -16.39
CA GLY A 237 -11.11 5.59 -16.55
C GLY A 237 -10.07 5.67 -15.42
N SER A 238 -10.14 6.67 -14.53
CA SER A 238 -9.19 6.87 -13.44
C SER A 238 -9.87 7.00 -12.07
N ALA A 239 -9.19 6.55 -11.00
CA ALA A 239 -9.70 6.63 -9.63
C ALA A 239 -9.97 8.07 -9.17
N ASN A 240 -9.14 9.02 -9.61
CA ASN A 240 -9.32 10.43 -9.30
C ASN A 240 -10.54 11.01 -10.00
N ALA A 241 -10.75 10.72 -11.29
CA ALA A 241 -11.95 11.15 -12.01
C ALA A 241 -13.23 10.59 -11.35
N ILE A 242 -13.20 9.33 -10.89
CA ILE A 242 -14.29 8.73 -10.10
C ILE A 242 -14.54 9.52 -8.81
N ASN A 243 -13.49 9.82 -8.04
CA ASN A 243 -13.59 10.57 -6.79
C ASN A 243 -14.18 11.97 -7.01
N GLU A 244 -13.66 12.71 -7.99
CA GLU A 244 -14.10 14.06 -8.28
C GLU A 244 -15.54 14.09 -8.77
N ARG A 245 -15.88 13.23 -9.74
CA ARG A 245 -17.25 13.16 -10.25
C ARG A 245 -18.24 12.76 -9.15
N CYS A 246 -17.85 11.84 -8.27
CA CYS A 246 -18.66 11.46 -7.11
C CYS A 246 -18.91 12.64 -6.15
N LEU A 247 -17.89 13.46 -5.90
CA LEU A 247 -18.00 14.64 -5.04
C LEU A 247 -18.79 15.78 -5.70
N GLU A 248 -18.69 15.95 -7.02
CA GLU A 248 -19.49 16.93 -7.77
C GLU A 248 -20.99 16.68 -7.65
N LEU A 249 -21.40 15.41 -7.74
CA LEU A 249 -22.80 15.01 -7.58
C LEU A 249 -23.34 15.23 -6.15
N GLN A 250 -22.46 15.52 -5.18
CA GLN A 250 -22.79 15.78 -3.77
C GLN A 250 -22.78 17.27 -3.41
N LYS A 251 -22.36 18.17 -4.32
CA LYS A 251 -22.23 19.60 -4.00
C LYS A 251 -23.58 20.24 -3.64
N PRO A 252 -23.62 21.14 -2.64
CA PRO A 252 -24.78 21.96 -2.37
C PRO A 252 -25.03 22.89 -3.57
N GLY A 253 -26.24 22.87 -4.12
CA GLY A 253 -26.63 23.60 -5.35
C GLY A 253 -26.76 22.73 -6.60
N THR A 254 -26.33 21.46 -6.57
CA THR A 254 -26.60 20.53 -7.68
C THR A 254 -28.09 20.21 -7.77
N PRO A 255 -28.73 20.31 -8.96
CA PRO A 255 -30.15 19.97 -9.14
C PRO A 255 -30.45 18.57 -8.62
N THR A 256 -31.62 18.36 -8.01
CA THR A 256 -32.01 17.05 -7.45
C THR A 256 -31.95 15.93 -8.50
N SER A 257 -32.22 16.24 -9.77
CA SER A 257 -32.11 15.34 -10.92
C SER A 257 -30.67 14.91 -11.27
N SER A 258 -29.68 15.72 -10.88
CA SER A 258 -28.25 15.50 -11.12
C SER A 258 -27.51 14.99 -9.90
N LYS A 259 -28.20 14.75 -8.76
CA LYS A 259 -27.60 14.12 -7.59
C LYS A 259 -27.47 12.61 -7.81
N CYS A 260 -26.53 11.99 -7.10
CA CYS A 260 -26.39 10.54 -7.14
C CYS A 260 -27.61 9.88 -6.48
N SER A 261 -28.39 9.11 -7.25
CA SER A 261 -29.59 8.41 -6.78
C SER A 261 -29.31 7.33 -5.74
N TYR A 262 -28.08 6.82 -5.68
CA TYR A 262 -27.68 5.74 -4.79
C TYR A 262 -27.13 6.23 -3.45
N LEU A 263 -26.92 7.54 -3.27
CA LEU A 263 -26.33 8.07 -2.05
C LEU A 263 -27.29 7.84 -0.85
N PRO A 264 -26.82 7.35 0.31
CA PRO A 264 -27.65 7.23 1.50
C PRO A 264 -28.21 8.58 1.95
N THR A 265 -29.52 8.62 2.21
CA THR A 265 -30.26 9.77 2.75
C THR A 265 -31.02 9.31 4.01
N LYS A 266 -31.54 10.26 4.81
CA LYS A 266 -32.37 9.93 5.98
C LYS A 266 -33.60 9.08 5.62
N GLU A 267 -34.15 9.26 4.42
CA GLU A 267 -35.28 8.47 3.92
C GLU A 267 -34.91 7.02 3.59
N ASN A 268 -33.63 6.78 3.25
CA ASN A 268 -33.11 5.47 2.87
C ASN A 268 -32.43 4.74 4.04
N GLU A 269 -32.64 5.16 5.28
CA GLU A 269 -32.03 4.56 6.46
C GLU A 269 -32.37 3.06 6.61
N ALA A 270 -33.59 2.67 6.27
CA ALA A 270 -34.00 1.27 6.24
C ALA A 270 -33.17 0.44 5.24
N LEU A 271 -32.81 1.00 4.08
CA LEU A 271 -31.95 0.34 3.09
C LEU A 271 -30.49 0.27 3.55
N VAL A 272 -30.01 1.28 4.28
CA VAL A 272 -28.68 1.25 4.91
C VAL A 272 -28.63 0.15 5.96
N ASN A 273 -29.63 0.06 6.83
CA ASN A 273 -29.74 -1.00 7.83
C ASN A 273 -29.83 -2.39 7.16
N ASN A 274 -30.62 -2.50 6.09
CA ASN A 274 -30.71 -3.74 5.32
C ASN A 274 -29.35 -4.13 4.70
N PHE A 275 -28.64 -3.17 4.10
CA PHE A 275 -27.29 -3.39 3.58
C PHE A 275 -26.34 -3.84 4.69
N ARG A 276 -26.35 -3.16 5.85
CA ARG A 276 -25.52 -3.51 7.01
C ARG A 276 -25.78 -4.94 7.44
N ASP A 277 -27.04 -5.32 7.61
CA ASP A 277 -27.39 -6.63 8.12
C ASP A 277 -27.04 -7.73 7.09
N HIS A 278 -27.24 -7.50 5.78
CA HIS A 278 -26.80 -8.43 4.72
C HIS A 278 -25.27 -8.49 4.53
N ALA A 279 -24.56 -7.41 4.85
CA ALA A 279 -23.10 -7.37 4.82
C ALA A 279 -22.48 -8.16 5.98
N LEU A 280 -23.08 -8.08 7.18
CA LEU A 280 -22.63 -8.84 8.36
C LEU A 280 -23.11 -10.29 8.37
N ALA A 281 -24.19 -10.59 7.65
CA ALA A 281 -24.75 -11.94 7.61
C ALA A 281 -23.81 -12.98 6.96
N LYS A 282 -22.89 -12.56 6.08
CA LYS A 282 -21.93 -13.46 5.41
C LYS A 282 -20.62 -12.73 5.18
N ILE A 283 -19.50 -13.46 5.23
CA ILE A 283 -18.17 -12.94 4.89
C ILE A 283 -18.13 -12.58 3.39
N ARG A 284 -17.99 -11.28 3.08
CA ARG A 284 -18.01 -10.71 1.72
C ARG A 284 -16.73 -9.96 1.39
N ASP A 285 -16.21 -10.19 0.20
CA ASP A 285 -15.11 -9.38 -0.33
C ASP A 285 -15.62 -8.02 -0.85
N ILE A 286 -14.74 -7.22 -1.44
CA ILE A 286 -15.06 -5.87 -1.90
C ILE A 286 -16.02 -5.91 -3.10
N GLU A 287 -15.84 -6.87 -4.01
CA GLU A 287 -16.70 -7.08 -5.18
C GLU A 287 -18.12 -7.51 -4.76
N ASP A 288 -18.21 -8.45 -3.82
CA ASP A 288 -19.46 -8.94 -3.25
C ASP A 288 -20.30 -7.80 -2.65
N LEU A 289 -19.65 -6.86 -1.94
CA LEU A 289 -20.31 -5.66 -1.41
C LEU A 289 -20.81 -4.73 -2.52
N GLY A 290 -20.06 -4.61 -3.62
CA GLY A 290 -20.48 -3.90 -4.82
C GLY A 290 -21.75 -4.49 -5.43
N VAL A 291 -21.80 -5.82 -5.57
CA VAL A 291 -22.97 -6.56 -6.06
C VAL A 291 -24.15 -6.40 -5.10
N LEU A 292 -23.92 -6.48 -3.79
CA LEU A 292 -24.96 -6.30 -2.77
C LEU A 292 -25.61 -4.91 -2.86
N GLY A 293 -24.82 -3.84 -2.92
CA GLY A 293 -25.39 -2.49 -3.05
C GLY A 293 -26.10 -2.27 -4.38
N LYS A 294 -25.66 -2.91 -5.48
CA LYS A 294 -26.38 -2.91 -6.76
C LYS A 294 -27.74 -3.61 -6.65
N LYS A 295 -27.82 -4.74 -5.93
CA LYS A 295 -29.07 -5.47 -5.68
C LYS A 295 -30.06 -4.68 -4.83
N LEU A 296 -29.56 -3.99 -3.79
CA LEU A 296 -30.37 -3.19 -2.86
C LEU A 296 -30.64 -1.77 -3.37
N GLY A 297 -29.97 -1.32 -4.43
CA GLY A 297 -30.11 0.03 -4.98
C GLY A 297 -29.51 1.13 -4.10
N ILE A 298 -28.48 0.81 -3.30
CA ILE A 298 -27.81 1.76 -2.40
C ILE A 298 -26.30 1.77 -2.62
N CYS A 299 -25.65 2.91 -2.42
CA CYS A 299 -24.23 3.08 -2.63
C CYS A 299 -23.43 2.28 -1.58
N PRO A 300 -22.72 1.21 -1.99
CA PRO A 300 -21.97 0.38 -1.05
C PRO A 300 -20.90 1.17 -0.29
N TYR A 301 -20.20 2.08 -0.98
CA TYR A 301 -19.10 2.88 -0.42
C TYR A 301 -19.52 3.70 0.82
N TYR A 302 -20.71 4.32 0.79
CA TYR A 302 -21.21 5.09 1.93
C TYR A 302 -21.98 4.22 2.92
N ALA A 303 -22.72 3.20 2.45
CA ALA A 303 -23.48 2.31 3.31
C ALA A 303 -22.59 1.46 4.23
N ALA A 304 -21.41 1.04 3.76
CA ALA A 304 -20.43 0.28 4.54
C ALA A 304 -19.99 0.97 5.86
N ARG A 305 -20.11 2.30 5.96
CA ARG A 305 -19.76 3.04 7.19
C ARG A 305 -20.63 2.68 8.38
N SER A 306 -21.90 2.36 8.13
CA SER A 306 -22.83 1.89 9.16
C SER A 306 -22.47 0.49 9.69
N THR A 307 -21.65 -0.25 8.94
CA THR A 307 -21.21 -1.61 9.25
C THR A 307 -19.91 -1.63 10.05
N ILE A 308 -19.14 -0.53 10.09
CA ILE A 308 -17.84 -0.46 10.78
C ILE A 308 -17.96 -0.75 12.28
N LYS A 309 -18.87 -0.06 12.99
CA LYS A 309 -19.07 -0.23 14.44
C LYS A 309 -19.40 -1.68 14.85
N PRO A 310 -20.38 -2.36 14.21
CA PRO A 310 -20.73 -3.75 14.57
C PRO A 310 -19.79 -4.82 13.99
N SER A 311 -18.73 -4.46 13.26
CA SER A 311 -17.77 -5.42 12.70
C SER A 311 -16.71 -5.81 13.73
N GLU A 312 -16.33 -7.09 13.74
CA GLU A 312 -15.23 -7.65 14.54
C GLU A 312 -13.92 -7.61 13.75
N ILE A 313 -13.98 -7.88 12.45
CA ILE A 313 -12.83 -7.89 11.54
C ILE A 313 -13.08 -6.93 10.38
N ILE A 314 -12.15 -6.00 10.18
CA ILE A 314 -12.19 -5.03 9.08
C ILE A 314 -10.95 -5.24 8.20
N THR A 315 -11.16 -5.61 6.94
CA THR A 315 -10.09 -5.73 5.95
C THR A 315 -9.96 -4.43 5.14
N LEU A 316 -8.74 -3.90 5.00
CA LEU A 316 -8.49 -2.65 4.28
C LEU A 316 -7.11 -2.61 3.59
N PRO A 317 -6.96 -1.92 2.45
CA PRO A 317 -5.67 -1.76 1.80
C PRO A 317 -4.77 -0.73 2.50
N TYR A 318 -3.46 -0.84 2.30
CA TYR A 318 -2.43 0.05 2.89
C TYR A 318 -2.80 1.55 2.88
N PRO A 319 -3.27 2.15 1.77
CA PRO A 319 -3.57 3.58 1.75
C PRO A 319 -4.69 3.98 2.72
N LEU A 320 -5.68 3.12 2.98
CA LEU A 320 -6.78 3.44 3.91
C LEU A 320 -6.33 3.38 5.38
N LEU A 321 -5.30 2.59 5.70
CA LEU A 321 -4.72 2.50 7.03
C LEU A 321 -3.71 3.64 7.27
N LEU A 322 -2.76 3.81 6.33
CA LEU A 322 -1.62 4.69 6.48
C LEU A 322 -1.98 6.18 6.32
N GLN A 323 -2.99 6.51 5.50
CA GLN A 323 -3.44 7.90 5.36
C GLN A 323 -4.41 8.29 6.46
N LYS A 324 -3.98 9.20 7.34
CA LYS A 324 -4.83 9.78 8.39
C LYS A 324 -6.15 10.34 7.85
N SER A 325 -6.09 11.12 6.77
CA SER A 325 -7.29 11.70 6.15
C SER A 325 -8.28 10.64 5.63
N ALA A 326 -7.80 9.47 5.20
CA ALA A 326 -8.64 8.37 4.79
C ALA A 326 -9.32 7.70 6.00
N ARG A 327 -8.57 7.46 7.09
CA ARG A 327 -9.11 6.95 8.36
C ARG A 327 -10.19 7.87 8.92
N GLU A 328 -9.92 9.17 9.00
CA GLU A 328 -10.87 10.19 9.48
C GLU A 328 -12.12 10.26 8.60
N ALA A 329 -11.98 10.23 7.27
CA ALA A 329 -13.11 10.26 6.35
C ALA A 329 -14.01 9.02 6.42
N LEU A 330 -13.48 7.90 6.92
CA LEU A 330 -14.22 6.65 7.16
C LEU A 330 -14.69 6.52 8.61
N GLY A 331 -14.24 7.39 9.52
CA GLY A 331 -14.53 7.30 10.95
C GLY A 331 -13.83 6.12 11.63
N LEU A 332 -12.65 5.72 11.14
CA LEU A 332 -11.88 4.61 11.73
C LEU A 332 -11.08 5.09 12.94
N SER A 333 -11.50 4.68 14.13
CA SER A 333 -10.67 4.74 15.34
C SER A 333 -9.78 3.50 15.38
N LEU A 334 -8.50 3.68 15.69
CA LEU A 334 -7.57 2.56 15.98
C LEU A 334 -7.37 2.38 17.49
N LYS A 335 -7.94 3.27 18.31
CA LYS A 335 -7.71 3.34 19.75
C LYS A 335 -8.16 2.06 20.44
N GLY A 336 -7.23 1.33 21.06
CA GLY A 336 -7.54 0.11 21.79
C GLY A 336 -7.83 -1.12 20.92
N HIS A 337 -7.61 -1.04 19.60
CA HIS A 337 -7.85 -2.13 18.65
C HIS A 337 -6.55 -2.78 18.15
N ILE A 338 -6.66 -3.95 17.51
CA ILE A 338 -5.51 -4.71 17.00
C ILE A 338 -5.33 -4.37 15.51
N VAL A 339 -4.10 -4.11 15.09
CA VAL A 339 -3.74 -3.85 13.69
C VAL A 339 -2.78 -4.92 13.20
N ILE A 340 -3.18 -5.67 12.18
CA ILE A 340 -2.36 -6.68 11.51
C ILE A 340 -1.99 -6.16 10.12
N ILE A 341 -0.70 -6.05 9.84
CA ILE A 341 -0.17 -5.68 8.54
C ILE A 341 0.53 -6.90 7.95
N ASP A 342 -0.11 -7.45 6.92
CA ASP A 342 0.38 -8.59 6.15
C ASP A 342 1.25 -8.11 4.98
N GLU A 343 2.25 -8.91 4.61
CA GLU A 343 3.29 -8.56 3.63
C GLU A 343 4.02 -7.26 3.99
N ALA A 344 4.32 -7.12 5.28
CA ALA A 344 4.93 -5.93 5.89
C ALA A 344 6.38 -5.67 5.44
N HIS A 345 6.98 -6.57 4.65
CA HIS A 345 8.36 -6.39 4.15
C HIS A 345 8.49 -5.10 3.31
N ASN A 346 7.40 -4.69 2.64
CA ASN A 346 7.32 -3.45 1.87
C ASN A 346 6.78 -2.24 2.66
N LEU A 347 6.48 -2.36 3.95
CA LEU A 347 5.77 -1.31 4.71
C LEU A 347 6.52 0.04 4.71
N MET A 348 7.82 0.02 4.99
CA MET A 348 8.65 1.24 5.01
C MET A 348 8.68 1.93 3.64
N ASP A 349 8.84 1.14 2.57
CA ASP A 349 8.83 1.66 1.20
C ASP A 349 7.44 2.16 0.80
N ALA A 350 6.37 1.49 1.25
CA ALA A 350 4.99 1.93 1.02
C ALA A 350 4.70 3.28 1.70
N ILE A 351 5.10 3.47 2.96
CA ILE A 351 4.98 4.76 3.67
C ILE A 351 5.80 5.83 2.95
N THR A 352 7.04 5.52 2.60
CA THR A 352 7.94 6.43 1.88
C THR A 352 7.33 6.88 0.55
N ASN A 353 6.85 5.93 -0.26
CA ASN A 353 6.27 6.21 -1.57
C ASN A 353 4.94 6.96 -1.46
N LEU A 354 4.12 6.67 -0.45
CA LEU A 354 2.83 7.33 -0.23
C LEU A 354 2.98 8.83 0.12
N HIS A 355 4.10 9.19 0.77
CA HIS A 355 4.44 10.57 1.14
C HIS A 355 5.51 11.21 0.24
N SER A 356 5.96 10.50 -0.81
CA SER A 356 6.86 11.03 -1.83
C SER A 356 6.06 11.50 -3.03
N LEU A 357 6.47 12.63 -3.63
CA LEU A 357 5.75 13.26 -4.74
C LEU A 357 6.74 13.76 -5.79
N ASP A 358 6.39 13.61 -7.06
CA ASP A 358 7.20 14.03 -8.19
C ASP A 358 6.42 14.97 -9.12
N VAL A 359 6.98 16.12 -9.47
CA VAL A 359 6.33 17.09 -10.36
C VAL A 359 7.25 17.39 -11.53
N SER A 360 6.76 17.17 -12.75
CA SER A 360 7.52 17.46 -13.96
C SER A 360 7.41 18.91 -14.40
N LEU A 361 8.38 19.37 -15.19
CA LEU A 361 8.36 20.70 -15.80
C LEU A 361 7.14 20.88 -16.72
N SER A 362 6.71 19.83 -17.42
CA SER A 362 5.51 19.87 -18.26
C SER A 362 4.26 20.13 -17.42
N GLN A 363 4.09 19.42 -16.30
CA GLN A 363 2.97 19.62 -15.36
C GLN A 363 2.95 21.03 -14.76
N LEU A 364 4.11 21.58 -14.38
CA LEU A 364 4.22 22.95 -13.87
C LEU A 364 3.79 23.98 -14.92
N LYS A 365 4.26 23.84 -16.15
CA LYS A 365 3.90 24.74 -17.27
C LYS A 365 2.40 24.67 -17.57
N THR A 366 1.84 23.47 -17.66
CA THR A 366 0.40 23.27 -17.88
C THR A 366 -0.42 23.93 -16.79
N SER A 367 -0.08 23.71 -15.52
CA SER A 367 -0.78 24.31 -14.38
C SER A 367 -0.65 25.82 -14.35
N ARG A 368 0.51 26.36 -14.72
CA ARG A 368 0.75 27.80 -14.81
C ARG A 368 -0.09 28.45 -15.92
N ALA A 369 -0.23 27.79 -17.06
CA ALA A 369 -1.06 28.22 -18.17
C ALA A 369 -2.55 28.20 -17.80
N GLN A 370 -3.05 27.11 -17.21
CA GLN A 370 -4.43 26.97 -16.72
C GLN A 370 -4.77 28.05 -15.68
N LEU A 371 -3.87 28.27 -14.71
CA LEU A 371 -4.05 29.30 -13.69
C LEU A 371 -4.03 30.72 -14.30
N GLY A 372 -3.22 30.94 -15.33
CA GLY A 372 -3.17 32.18 -16.10
C GLY A 372 -4.49 32.46 -16.83
N ALA A 373 -5.04 31.47 -17.53
CA ALA A 373 -6.33 31.58 -18.21
C ALA A 373 -7.48 31.86 -17.22
N TYR A 374 -7.49 31.15 -16.09
CA TYR A 374 -8.45 31.38 -15.00
C TYR A 374 -8.35 32.82 -14.46
N LEU A 375 -7.13 33.29 -14.16
CA LEU A 375 -6.92 34.66 -13.72
C LEU A 375 -7.36 35.68 -14.76
N GLN A 376 -7.10 35.47 -16.04
CA GLN A 376 -7.50 36.40 -17.11
C GLN A 376 -9.02 36.55 -17.21
N LYS A 377 -9.76 35.45 -17.10
CA LYS A 377 -11.23 35.44 -17.14
C LYS A 377 -11.86 36.00 -15.87
N PHE A 378 -11.39 35.58 -14.70
CA PHE A 378 -12.02 35.92 -13.41
C PHE A 378 -11.37 37.12 -12.71
N ARG A 379 -10.37 37.77 -13.32
CA ARG A 379 -9.60 38.88 -12.71
C ARG A 379 -10.50 39.91 -12.04
N ASN A 380 -11.54 40.36 -12.72
CA ASN A 380 -12.43 41.43 -12.25
C ASN A 380 -13.52 40.93 -11.29
N ARG A 381 -13.79 39.62 -11.27
CA ARG A 381 -14.81 38.97 -10.43
C ARG A 381 -14.25 38.45 -9.10
N LEU A 382 -12.94 38.18 -9.03
CA LEU A 382 -12.29 37.73 -7.79
C LEU A 382 -12.22 38.87 -6.76
N LYS A 383 -12.46 38.57 -5.48
CA LYS A 383 -12.25 39.51 -4.37
C LYS A 383 -10.74 39.78 -4.13
N GLY A 384 -10.41 40.90 -3.51
CA GLY A 384 -9.03 41.39 -3.35
C GLY A 384 -8.06 40.37 -2.72
N LYS A 385 -8.45 39.71 -1.61
CA LYS A 385 -7.62 38.70 -0.92
C LYS A 385 -7.36 37.47 -1.81
N ASN A 386 -8.37 36.94 -2.51
CA ASN A 386 -8.22 35.82 -3.44
C ASN A 386 -7.26 36.16 -4.59
N ARG A 387 -7.31 37.39 -5.13
CA ARG A 387 -6.37 37.82 -6.18
C ARG A 387 -4.92 37.76 -5.69
N VAL A 388 -4.65 38.19 -4.45
CA VAL A 388 -3.30 38.19 -3.87
C VAL A 388 -2.79 36.75 -3.72
N TYR A 389 -3.58 35.85 -3.14
CA TYR A 389 -3.15 34.47 -2.96
C TYR A 389 -2.97 33.72 -4.29
N VAL A 390 -3.87 33.90 -5.26
CA VAL A 390 -3.70 33.29 -6.59
C VAL A 390 -2.45 33.84 -7.29
N ALA A 391 -2.15 35.13 -7.15
CA ALA A 391 -0.91 35.71 -7.66
C ALA A 391 0.35 35.18 -6.93
N GLN A 392 0.25 34.87 -5.63
CA GLN A 392 1.32 34.19 -4.89
C GLN A 392 1.57 32.77 -5.44
N VAL A 393 0.51 31.98 -5.68
CA VAL A 393 0.63 30.64 -6.30
C VAL A 393 1.34 30.74 -7.65
N VAL A 394 0.93 31.69 -8.49
CA VAL A 394 1.58 31.98 -9.77
C VAL A 394 3.08 32.25 -9.61
N ARG A 395 3.48 33.10 -8.65
CA ARG A 395 4.88 33.44 -8.42
C ARG A 395 5.71 32.23 -7.97
N VAL A 396 5.14 31.38 -7.11
CA VAL A 396 5.78 30.13 -6.68
C VAL A 396 5.98 29.20 -7.89
N LEU A 397 4.94 28.99 -8.72
CA LEU A 397 5.04 28.19 -9.94
C LEU A 397 6.12 28.72 -10.89
N ASP A 398 6.15 30.04 -11.13
CA ASP A 398 7.15 30.67 -11.99
C ASP A 398 8.58 30.45 -11.46
N SER A 399 8.79 30.47 -10.14
CA SER A 399 10.10 30.20 -9.55
C SER A 399 10.53 28.73 -9.74
N LEU A 400 9.63 27.77 -9.49
CA LEU A 400 9.89 26.33 -9.73
C LEU A 400 10.20 26.04 -11.21
N ILE A 401 9.43 26.63 -12.13
CA ILE A 401 9.66 26.52 -13.58
C ILE A 401 11.03 27.08 -13.95
N THR A 402 11.38 28.26 -13.45
CA THR A 402 12.66 28.92 -13.74
C THR A 402 13.83 28.07 -13.24
N TYR A 403 13.73 27.52 -12.04
CA TYR A 403 14.74 26.62 -11.47
C TYR A 403 14.96 25.38 -12.34
N LEU A 404 13.87 24.68 -12.71
CA LEU A 404 13.94 23.49 -13.55
C LEU A 404 14.47 23.78 -14.95
N GLN A 405 14.07 24.90 -15.57
CA GLN A 405 14.61 25.33 -16.87
C GLN A 405 16.11 25.63 -16.79
N GLY A 406 16.57 26.28 -15.71
CA GLY A 406 17.98 26.53 -15.47
C GLY A 406 18.79 25.23 -15.33
N LYS A 407 18.25 24.23 -14.61
CA LYS A 407 18.89 22.91 -14.49
C LYS A 407 18.85 22.12 -15.78
N ALA A 408 17.79 22.22 -16.58
CA ALA A 408 17.68 21.57 -17.88
C ALA A 408 18.82 22.02 -18.81
N SER A 409 19.05 23.33 -18.95
CA SER A 409 20.04 23.90 -19.87
C SER A 409 21.48 23.94 -19.33
N GLY A 410 21.68 24.01 -18.01
CA GLY A 410 23.00 24.30 -17.42
C GLY A 410 23.74 23.14 -16.74
N SER A 411 23.08 22.01 -16.46
CA SER A 411 23.67 20.90 -15.67
C SER A 411 24.01 19.68 -16.52
N GLN A 412 25.26 19.22 -16.49
CA GLN A 412 25.64 17.90 -17.03
C GLN A 412 25.19 16.73 -16.13
N GLN A 413 24.89 16.99 -14.85
CA GLN A 413 24.39 15.97 -13.94
C GLN A 413 22.93 15.61 -14.24
N ALA A 414 22.66 14.30 -14.34
CA ALA A 414 21.33 13.74 -14.58
C ALA A 414 20.39 13.93 -13.37
N GLU A 415 20.94 14.05 -12.15
CA GLU A 415 20.16 14.22 -10.92
C GLU A 415 20.99 14.92 -9.83
N GLY A 416 20.31 15.43 -8.80
CA GLY A 416 20.96 16.05 -7.65
C GLY A 416 19.99 16.55 -6.58
N THR A 417 20.51 16.80 -5.38
CA THR A 417 19.76 17.35 -4.24
C THR A 417 19.45 18.82 -4.44
N VAL A 418 18.28 19.26 -3.98
CA VAL A 418 17.78 20.64 -4.09
C VAL A 418 17.46 21.19 -2.71
N LYS A 419 17.92 22.41 -2.43
CA LYS A 419 17.54 23.14 -1.22
C LYS A 419 16.28 23.97 -1.47
N ILE A 420 15.41 24.08 -0.46
CA ILE A 420 14.18 24.89 -0.54
C ILE A 420 14.52 26.36 -0.87
N GLY A 421 15.61 26.90 -0.32
CA GLY A 421 16.06 28.26 -0.63
C GLY A 421 16.38 28.50 -2.11
N GLU A 422 16.79 27.47 -2.85
CA GLU A 422 17.03 27.56 -4.31
C GLU A 422 15.72 27.56 -5.10
N LEU A 423 14.70 26.85 -4.61
CA LEU A 423 13.36 26.80 -5.21
C LEU A 423 12.52 28.05 -4.93
N MET A 424 12.81 28.74 -3.84
CA MET A 424 12.10 29.95 -3.40
C MET A 424 12.88 31.22 -3.75
N ALA A 425 13.86 31.14 -4.64
CA ALA A 425 14.68 32.26 -5.05
C ALA A 425 13.96 33.18 -6.05
N GLY A 426 14.15 34.49 -5.87
CA GLY A 426 13.72 35.53 -6.82
C GLY A 426 12.27 36.00 -6.66
N LYS A 427 12.00 37.22 -7.19
CA LYS A 427 10.66 37.86 -7.27
C LYS A 427 9.86 37.88 -5.94
N GLY A 428 10.54 37.92 -4.80
CA GLY A 428 9.92 37.99 -3.47
C GLY A 428 9.11 36.73 -3.10
N VAL A 429 9.49 35.56 -3.65
CA VAL A 429 8.86 34.27 -3.35
C VAL A 429 9.28 33.75 -1.97
N ASP A 430 10.51 34.08 -1.55
CA ASP A 430 11.05 33.87 -0.20
C ASP A 430 10.22 34.52 0.91
N GLN A 431 9.51 35.61 0.60
CA GLN A 431 8.63 36.32 1.54
C GLN A 431 7.22 35.71 1.64
N ILE A 432 6.90 34.72 0.80
CA ILE A 432 5.58 34.09 0.79
C ILE A 432 5.52 33.05 1.91
N ASN A 433 4.58 33.23 2.84
CA ASN A 433 4.30 32.22 3.85
C ASN A 433 3.59 31.00 3.20
N LEU A 434 4.36 29.94 2.94
CA LEU A 434 3.86 28.72 2.31
C LEU A 434 2.74 28.06 3.12
N TYR A 435 2.78 28.10 4.45
CA TYR A 435 1.72 27.53 5.30
C TYR A 435 0.37 28.22 5.08
N LYS A 436 0.35 29.57 5.06
CA LYS A 436 -0.86 30.35 4.76
C LYS A 436 -1.35 30.10 3.32
N LEU A 437 -0.42 29.99 2.36
CA LEU A 437 -0.74 29.69 0.97
C LEU A 437 -1.35 28.30 0.81
N MET A 438 -0.86 27.30 1.54
CA MET A 438 -1.38 25.92 1.50
C MET A 438 -2.78 25.84 2.11
N ARG A 439 -2.99 26.50 3.25
CA ARG A 439 -4.32 26.62 3.87
C ARG A 439 -5.33 27.24 2.89
N TYR A 440 -4.94 28.32 2.22
CA TYR A 440 -5.76 28.94 1.17
C TYR A 440 -6.08 27.97 0.02
N LEU A 441 -5.08 27.25 -0.53
CA LEU A 441 -5.30 26.30 -1.62
C LEU A 441 -6.30 25.19 -1.24
N GLN A 442 -6.22 24.70 0.00
CA GLN A 442 -7.13 23.67 0.53
C GLN A 442 -8.55 24.20 0.73
N GLU A 443 -8.71 25.32 1.44
CA GLU A 443 -10.03 25.87 1.80
C GLU A 443 -10.77 26.44 0.57
N SER A 444 -10.05 27.19 -0.27
CA SER A 444 -10.63 27.80 -1.48
C SER A 444 -10.96 26.79 -2.58
N LYS A 445 -10.39 25.57 -2.49
CA LYS A 445 -10.49 24.51 -3.51
C LYS A 445 -10.07 25.02 -4.89
N LEU A 446 -9.06 25.91 -4.93
CA LEU A 446 -8.60 26.59 -6.15
C LEU A 446 -8.25 25.61 -7.27
N ALA A 447 -7.49 24.55 -6.96
CA ALA A 447 -7.05 23.57 -7.95
C ALA A 447 -8.22 23.00 -8.75
N ARG A 448 -9.29 22.61 -8.06
CA ARG A 448 -10.53 22.09 -8.66
C ARG A 448 -11.28 23.12 -9.51
N LYS A 449 -11.34 24.38 -9.07
CA LYS A 449 -12.05 25.44 -9.82
C LYS A 449 -11.31 25.83 -11.10
N VAL A 450 -9.98 25.90 -11.04
CA VAL A 450 -9.11 26.21 -12.19
C VAL A 450 -9.19 25.11 -13.23
N GLU A 451 -9.13 23.86 -12.80
CA GLU A 451 -9.23 22.72 -13.71
C GLU A 451 -10.62 22.57 -14.32
N GLY A 452 -11.68 22.66 -13.52
CA GLY A 452 -13.05 22.61 -14.03
C GLY A 452 -13.29 23.67 -15.10
N TYR A 453 -12.69 24.86 -14.94
CA TYR A 453 -12.72 25.90 -15.96
C TYR A 453 -11.89 25.55 -17.20
N ALA A 454 -10.69 24.98 -17.05
CA ALA A 454 -9.85 24.56 -18.17
C ALA A 454 -10.55 23.54 -19.08
N ILE A 455 -11.19 22.52 -18.48
CA ILE A 455 -11.97 21.51 -19.20
C ILE A 455 -13.16 22.16 -19.92
N HIS A 456 -13.86 23.08 -19.25
CA HIS A 456 -14.98 23.82 -19.84
C HIS A 456 -14.53 24.69 -21.02
N SER A 457 -13.39 25.38 -20.92
CA SER A 457 -12.84 26.18 -22.02
C SER A 457 -12.37 25.33 -23.20
N ASP A 458 -11.80 24.14 -22.97
CA ASP A 458 -11.36 23.23 -24.02
C ASP A 458 -12.55 22.63 -24.79
N GLN A 459 -13.64 22.32 -24.09
CA GLN A 459 -14.90 21.87 -24.70
C GLN A 459 -15.55 22.97 -25.57
N GLN A 460 -15.52 24.22 -25.11
CA GLN A 460 -16.01 25.36 -25.90
C GLN A 460 -15.13 25.66 -27.13
N THR A 461 -13.81 25.50 -27.02
CA THR A 461 -12.85 25.74 -28.11
C THR A 461 -12.94 24.66 -29.19
N SER A 462 -13.25 23.42 -28.81
CA SER A 462 -13.41 22.29 -29.73
C SER A 462 -14.69 22.36 -30.58
N GLN A 463 -15.68 23.15 -30.16
CA GLN A 463 -16.95 23.33 -30.88
C GLN A 463 -16.94 24.52 -31.85
N ASN A 464 -15.91 25.38 -31.83
CA ASN A 464 -15.89 26.63 -32.60
C ASN A 464 -14.65 26.75 -33.53
N PRO A 465 -14.77 26.47 -34.85
CA PRO A 465 -13.63 26.36 -35.76
C PRO A 465 -12.90 27.68 -36.08
N LYS A 466 -13.41 28.84 -35.66
CA LYS A 466 -12.79 30.17 -35.93
C LYS A 466 -11.65 30.55 -34.96
N ILE A 467 -11.47 29.84 -33.84
CA ILE A 467 -10.43 30.16 -32.82
C ILE A 467 -9.15 29.31 -33.03
N ARG A 468 -9.07 28.48 -34.08
CA ARG A 468 -7.87 27.66 -34.36
C ARG A 468 -6.67 28.45 -34.91
N GLN A 469 -6.84 29.70 -35.36
CA GLN A 469 -5.76 30.45 -36.03
C GLN A 469 -4.92 31.36 -35.13
N ALA A 470 -5.31 31.60 -33.87
CA ALA A 470 -4.62 32.55 -33.00
C ALA A 470 -3.63 31.92 -31.98
N ASN A 471 -3.69 30.61 -31.73
CA ASN A 471 -2.80 29.90 -30.80
C ASN A 471 -2.03 28.79 -31.53
N LYS A 472 -1.12 29.17 -32.44
CA LYS A 472 -0.28 28.23 -33.19
C LYS A 472 0.98 27.78 -32.44
N ASP A 473 1.21 28.29 -31.23
CA ASP A 473 2.45 28.07 -30.47
C ASP A 473 2.33 27.00 -29.36
N PHE A 474 1.21 26.27 -29.29
CA PHE A 474 1.07 25.14 -28.37
C PHE A 474 0.34 23.98 -29.07
N ASN A 475 1.11 23.00 -29.56
CA ASN A 475 0.58 21.72 -30.03
C ASN A 475 0.12 20.88 -28.82
N ALA A 476 -1.14 21.05 -28.42
CA ALA A 476 -1.78 20.24 -27.38
C ALA A 476 -2.14 18.81 -27.86
N SER A 477 -1.79 18.43 -29.09
CA SER A 477 -2.16 17.13 -29.69
C SER A 477 -1.17 15.99 -29.43
N ASP A 478 0.01 16.25 -28.84
CA ASP A 478 1.06 15.23 -28.65
C ASP A 478 1.22 14.72 -27.20
N MET A 479 0.38 15.13 -26.25
CA MET A 479 0.46 14.63 -24.87
C MET A 479 -0.70 13.67 -24.58
N LYS A 480 -0.40 12.37 -24.53
CA LYS A 480 -1.26 11.41 -23.81
C LYS A 480 -1.36 11.88 -22.35
N PRO A 481 -2.56 11.91 -21.74
CA PRO A 481 -2.69 12.22 -20.33
C PRO A 481 -2.19 11.02 -19.51
N GLU A 482 -0.88 10.93 -19.31
CA GLU A 482 -0.27 9.88 -18.48
C GLU A 482 -0.44 10.13 -16.98
N SER A 483 -0.77 11.37 -16.56
CA SER A 483 -1.03 11.66 -15.15
C SER A 483 -2.51 11.50 -14.79
N THR A 484 -2.80 10.50 -13.97
CA THR A 484 -4.14 10.20 -13.41
C THR A 484 -4.65 11.27 -12.44
N THR A 485 -3.80 12.19 -11.98
CA THR A 485 -4.12 13.31 -11.08
C THR A 485 -4.06 14.64 -11.85
N PRO A 486 -5.03 15.55 -11.64
CA PRO A 486 -4.95 16.92 -12.12
C PRO A 486 -3.61 17.61 -11.82
N ALA A 487 -3.02 18.29 -12.80
CA ALA A 487 -1.68 18.85 -12.68
C ALA A 487 -1.55 19.85 -11.50
N LEU A 488 -2.55 20.72 -11.29
CA LEU A 488 -2.52 21.71 -10.20
C LEU A 488 -2.76 21.09 -8.81
N MET A 489 -3.55 20.01 -8.73
CA MET A 489 -3.77 19.28 -7.47
C MET A 489 -2.51 18.49 -7.07
N HIS A 490 -1.81 17.93 -8.05
CA HIS A 490 -0.52 17.28 -7.85
C HIS A 490 0.53 18.27 -7.33
N ILE A 491 0.61 19.46 -7.93
CA ILE A 491 1.49 20.53 -7.45
C ILE A 491 1.09 21.02 -6.06
N GLN A 492 -0.20 21.15 -5.76
CA GLN A 492 -0.65 21.49 -4.40
C GLN A 492 -0.12 20.48 -3.38
N GLY A 493 -0.16 19.19 -3.68
CA GLY A 493 0.46 18.15 -2.84
C GLY A 493 1.97 18.36 -2.69
N PHE A 494 2.68 18.65 -3.78
CA PHE A 494 4.11 18.91 -3.73
C PHE A 494 4.46 20.15 -2.90
N LEU A 495 3.71 21.24 -3.03
CA LEU A 495 3.89 22.45 -2.23
C LEU A 495 3.63 22.18 -0.74
N TYR A 496 2.70 21.29 -0.40
CA TYR A 496 2.50 20.83 0.97
C TYR A 496 3.74 20.07 1.48
N ALA A 497 4.32 19.19 0.67
CA ALA A 497 5.54 18.47 1.02
C ALA A 497 6.76 19.39 1.24
N LEU A 498 6.80 20.57 0.60
CA LEU A 498 7.82 21.60 0.88
C LEU A 498 7.74 22.18 2.30
N THR A 499 6.62 22.00 3.00
CA THR A 499 6.43 22.48 4.39
C THR A 499 6.88 21.46 5.44
N ASN A 500 7.19 20.23 5.03
CA ASN A 500 7.70 19.20 5.94
C ASN A 500 9.08 19.58 6.49
N LEU A 501 9.43 19.05 7.66
CA LEU A 501 10.72 19.31 8.27
C LEU A 501 11.84 18.76 7.37
N SER A 502 12.91 19.53 7.20
CA SER A 502 14.06 19.09 6.39
C SER A 502 14.80 17.87 6.94
N ALA A 503 14.48 17.45 8.18
CA ALA A 503 14.93 16.21 8.79
C ALA A 503 14.14 14.99 8.31
N GLU A 504 12.87 15.17 7.92
CA GLU A 504 11.95 14.10 7.52
C GLU A 504 12.08 13.74 6.04
N GLY A 505 12.46 14.70 5.19
CA GLY A 505 12.56 14.48 3.75
C GLY A 505 13.52 15.39 3.01
N ARG A 506 13.78 15.06 1.74
CA ARG A 506 14.69 15.79 0.85
C ARG A 506 14.07 15.98 -0.53
N ILE A 507 14.51 17.02 -1.22
CA ILE A 507 14.06 17.33 -2.58
C ILE A 507 15.21 17.05 -3.55
N PHE A 508 14.88 16.49 -4.70
CA PHE A 508 15.79 16.15 -5.77
C PHE A 508 15.28 16.72 -7.09
N PHE A 509 16.17 16.98 -8.04
CA PHE A 509 15.81 17.09 -9.44
C PHE A 509 16.30 15.85 -10.18
N ARG A 510 15.56 15.44 -11.21
CA ARG A 510 15.92 14.33 -12.08
C ARG A 510 15.64 14.68 -13.54
N LYS A 511 16.58 14.34 -14.42
CA LYS A 511 16.43 14.39 -15.88
C LYS A 511 16.13 12.99 -16.39
N THR A 512 15.06 12.84 -17.15
CA THR A 512 14.75 11.60 -17.87
C THR A 512 15.49 11.57 -19.20
N GLU A 513 15.55 10.39 -19.83
CA GLU A 513 16.17 10.19 -21.14
C GLU A 513 15.47 11.00 -22.23
N ASP A 514 14.16 11.26 -22.08
CA ASP A 514 13.34 12.09 -22.97
C ASP A 514 13.56 13.61 -22.80
N HIS A 515 14.64 14.01 -22.12
CA HIS A 515 14.93 15.41 -21.75
C HIS A 515 13.87 16.10 -20.89
N GLU A 516 12.90 15.36 -20.33
CA GLU A 516 12.01 15.90 -19.31
C GLU A 516 12.76 16.03 -17.98
N ILE A 517 12.48 17.10 -17.25
CA ILE A 517 13.06 17.34 -15.92
C ILE A 517 11.94 17.43 -14.89
N SER A 518 12.14 16.79 -13.74
CA SER A 518 11.19 16.78 -12.64
C SER A 518 11.84 17.13 -11.30
N LEU A 519 11.04 17.64 -10.37
CA LEU A 519 11.36 17.75 -8.96
C LEU A 519 10.71 16.59 -8.22
N LYS A 520 11.44 15.93 -7.33
CA LYS A 520 10.91 14.87 -6.48
C LYS A 520 11.18 15.20 -5.02
N TYR A 521 10.12 15.24 -4.22
CA TYR A 521 10.23 15.16 -2.77
C TYR A 521 10.24 13.69 -2.36
N MET A 522 11.23 13.28 -1.58
CA MET A 522 11.34 11.95 -1.02
C MET A 522 11.33 12.03 0.50
N LEU A 523 10.42 11.30 1.13
CA LEU A 523 10.44 11.06 2.57
C LEU A 523 11.65 10.17 2.91
N LEU A 524 12.43 10.55 3.91
CA LEU A 524 13.58 9.80 4.41
C LEU A 524 13.25 9.00 5.67
N ASP A 525 12.36 9.52 6.50
CA ASP A 525 11.97 8.90 7.77
C ASP A 525 10.46 8.56 7.80
N PRO A 526 10.08 7.27 7.75
CA PRO A 526 8.68 6.85 7.85
C PRO A 526 8.13 6.87 9.29
N THR A 527 9.00 7.04 10.31
CA THR A 527 8.65 6.88 11.73
C THR A 527 7.47 7.75 12.14
N HIS A 528 7.52 9.05 11.84
CA HIS A 528 6.50 10.01 12.29
C HIS A 528 5.11 9.70 11.71
N HIS A 529 5.06 9.28 10.45
CA HIS A 529 3.81 8.95 9.77
C HIS A 529 3.16 7.67 10.31
N PHE A 530 3.96 6.72 10.77
CA PHE A 530 3.46 5.47 11.35
C PHE A 530 3.20 5.56 12.86
N ARG A 531 3.83 6.52 13.54
CA ARG A 531 3.79 6.67 15.01
C ARG A 531 2.39 6.74 15.60
N GLU A 532 1.50 7.51 14.98
CA GLU A 532 0.11 7.65 15.43
C GLU A 532 -0.65 6.30 15.43
N ILE A 533 -0.33 5.41 14.48
CA ILE A 533 -0.95 4.09 14.40
C ILE A 533 -0.48 3.23 15.58
N VAL A 534 0.82 3.28 15.89
CA VAL A 534 1.46 2.55 17.00
C VAL A 534 1.01 3.03 18.38
N GLU A 535 0.83 4.33 18.56
CA GLU A 535 0.42 4.90 19.85
C GLU A 535 -1.07 4.68 20.15
N ASN A 536 -1.91 4.59 19.12
CA ASN A 536 -3.35 4.37 19.29
C ASN A 536 -3.74 2.89 19.34
N ALA A 537 -3.11 2.04 18.54
CA ALA A 537 -3.41 0.61 18.52
C ALA A 537 -3.06 -0.05 19.86
N ARG A 538 -3.87 -1.01 20.28
CA ARG A 538 -3.56 -1.90 21.41
C ARG A 538 -2.32 -2.74 21.11
N ALA A 539 -2.28 -3.34 19.93
CA ALA A 539 -1.18 -4.18 19.46
C ALA A 539 -1.01 -4.01 17.95
N ILE A 540 0.22 -4.08 17.47
CA ILE A 540 0.56 -4.05 16.04
C ILE A 540 1.32 -5.31 15.70
N ILE A 541 0.87 -6.00 14.66
CA ILE A 541 1.51 -7.21 14.14
C ILE A 541 1.97 -6.93 12.72
N LEU A 542 3.28 -6.94 12.50
CA LEU A 542 3.88 -6.97 11.17
C LEU A 542 4.18 -8.41 10.82
N ALA A 543 3.47 -8.95 9.83
CA ALA A 543 3.67 -10.30 9.32
C ALA A 543 4.18 -10.26 7.87
N GLY A 544 5.07 -11.17 7.52
CA GLY A 544 5.49 -11.37 6.12
C GLY A 544 6.47 -12.53 5.98
N GLY A 545 6.45 -13.21 4.83
CA GLY A 545 7.31 -14.39 4.60
C GLY A 545 8.81 -14.09 4.40
N THR A 546 9.20 -12.81 4.32
CA THR A 546 10.60 -12.39 4.03
C THR A 546 11.00 -11.14 4.83
N MET A 547 10.66 -11.12 6.12
CA MET A 547 10.96 -9.98 7.00
C MET A 547 12.45 -9.88 7.40
N SER A 548 13.27 -10.88 7.07
CA SER A 548 14.70 -10.88 7.38
C SER A 548 15.50 -9.93 6.46
N PRO A 549 16.37 -9.06 7.00
CA PRO A 549 16.67 -8.85 8.43
C PRO A 549 15.68 -7.90 9.15
N MET A 550 15.17 -8.33 10.31
CA MET A 550 14.14 -7.61 11.07
C MET A 550 14.64 -6.34 11.80
N ASN A 551 15.95 -6.22 12.01
CA ASN A 551 16.54 -5.10 12.74
C ASN A 551 16.26 -3.73 12.08
N ASP A 552 16.03 -3.71 10.76
CA ASP A 552 15.71 -2.47 10.05
C ASP A 552 14.40 -1.86 10.54
N TYR A 553 13.37 -2.68 10.84
CA TYR A 553 12.10 -2.19 11.37
C TYR A 553 12.29 -1.60 12.77
N VAL A 554 13.07 -2.27 13.63
CA VAL A 554 13.38 -1.79 14.98
C VAL A 554 14.14 -0.45 14.92
N ASN A 555 15.15 -0.35 14.05
CA ASN A 555 16.04 0.81 13.99
C ASN A 555 15.49 2.01 13.21
N HIS A 556 14.54 1.81 12.30
CA HIS A 556 14.06 2.83 11.37
C HIS A 556 12.56 3.09 11.38
N LEU A 557 11.75 2.19 11.93
CA LEU A 557 10.30 2.38 12.04
C LEU A 557 9.87 2.49 13.51
N PHE A 558 10.47 1.69 14.39
CA PHE A 558 10.14 1.59 15.80
C PHE A 558 11.24 2.11 16.72
N ALA A 559 12.11 2.99 16.23
CA ALA A 559 13.28 3.46 16.98
C ALA A 559 12.93 4.19 18.30
N TYR A 560 11.68 4.69 18.42
CA TYR A 560 11.15 5.35 19.61
C TYR A 560 10.39 4.40 20.55
N VAL A 561 10.12 3.16 20.11
CA VAL A 561 9.39 2.16 20.89
C VAL A 561 10.39 1.45 21.82
N PRO A 562 10.09 1.34 23.12
CA PRO A 562 10.95 0.62 24.06
C PRO A 562 11.18 -0.85 23.61
N PRO A 563 12.41 -1.38 23.70
CA PRO A 563 12.71 -2.74 23.23
C PRO A 563 11.87 -3.85 23.90
N ASP A 564 11.44 -3.64 25.14
CA ASP A 564 10.54 -4.54 25.89
C ASP A 564 9.14 -4.66 25.28
N ARG A 565 8.71 -3.65 24.52
CA ARG A 565 7.44 -3.66 23.79
C ARG A 565 7.57 -4.24 22.38
N ILE A 566 8.76 -4.65 21.95
CA ILE A 566 8.99 -5.20 20.62
C ILE A 566 9.27 -6.69 20.73
N ARG A 567 8.47 -7.50 20.03
CA ARG A 567 8.68 -8.95 19.91
C ARG A 567 9.06 -9.28 18.49
N THR A 568 10.06 -10.14 18.34
CA THR A 568 10.48 -10.66 17.04
C THR A 568 10.42 -12.18 17.06
N LEU A 569 9.91 -12.77 15.98
CA LEU A 569 9.95 -14.21 15.77
C LEU A 569 10.26 -14.47 14.30
N SER A 570 11.33 -15.22 14.05
CA SER A 570 11.64 -15.74 12.71
C SER A 570 11.39 -17.23 12.72
N CYS A 571 10.31 -17.63 12.07
CA CYS A 571 10.01 -19.04 11.91
C CYS A 571 10.80 -19.61 10.72
N GLY A 572 11.08 -20.92 10.75
CA GLY A 572 11.81 -21.60 9.69
C GLY A 572 11.05 -21.71 8.37
N HIS A 573 11.43 -22.69 7.57
CA HIS A 573 10.64 -23.17 6.45
C HIS A 573 10.55 -24.68 6.61
N VAL A 574 9.63 -25.24 5.90
CA VAL A 574 9.15 -26.62 6.11
C VAL A 574 9.42 -27.61 5.08
N ILE A 575 10.01 -27.10 4.03
CA ILE A 575 10.57 -28.00 3.10
C ILE A 575 11.64 -28.78 3.86
N PRO A 576 11.61 -30.12 3.81
CA PRO A 576 12.67 -30.92 4.37
C PRO A 576 14.00 -30.42 3.79
N ASN A 577 15.08 -30.41 4.58
CA ASN A 577 16.39 -29.94 4.10
C ASN A 577 16.88 -30.69 2.84
N GLN A 578 16.31 -31.87 2.54
CA GLN A 578 16.61 -32.69 1.37
C GLN A 578 15.95 -32.16 0.08
N ASN A 579 14.85 -31.43 0.20
CA ASN A 579 14.06 -30.92 -0.91
C ASN A 579 14.50 -29.51 -1.36
N LEU A 580 15.40 -28.88 -0.62
CA LEU A 580 15.97 -27.58 -0.96
C LEU A 580 17.49 -27.68 -1.09
N LEU A 581 18.00 -27.30 -2.25
CA LEU A 581 19.43 -27.12 -2.49
C LEU A 581 19.71 -25.65 -2.75
N ALA A 582 20.52 -25.01 -1.91
CA ALA A 582 20.97 -23.64 -2.13
C ALA A 582 22.48 -23.61 -2.41
N TRP A 583 22.91 -23.06 -3.55
CA TRP A 583 24.31 -23.12 -3.97
C TRP A 583 24.84 -21.76 -4.46
N PRO A 584 25.81 -21.15 -3.74
CA PRO A 584 26.62 -20.04 -4.23
C PRO A 584 27.65 -20.50 -5.27
N ILE A 585 27.49 -20.06 -6.52
CA ILE A 585 28.37 -20.39 -7.64
C ILE A 585 29.28 -19.20 -7.93
N SER A 586 30.55 -19.29 -7.55
CA SER A 586 31.53 -18.22 -7.76
C SER A 586 32.31 -18.32 -9.07
N ARG A 587 32.27 -19.46 -9.76
CA ARG A 587 33.00 -19.70 -11.01
C ARG A 587 32.14 -20.42 -12.03
N GLY A 588 32.23 -20.00 -13.28
CA GLY A 588 31.53 -20.66 -14.38
C GLY A 588 32.28 -21.91 -14.90
N PRO A 589 31.72 -22.58 -15.92
CA PRO A 589 32.26 -23.80 -16.52
C PRO A 589 33.70 -23.69 -17.03
N THR A 590 34.14 -22.51 -17.44
CA THR A 590 35.51 -22.27 -17.95
C THR A 590 36.47 -21.76 -16.87
N GLY A 591 36.02 -21.69 -15.61
CA GLY A 591 36.82 -21.27 -14.45
C GLY A 591 36.86 -19.75 -14.23
N VAL A 592 36.20 -18.96 -15.09
CA VAL A 592 36.05 -17.51 -14.94
C VAL A 592 35.24 -17.21 -13.68
N SER A 593 35.75 -16.29 -12.85
CA SER A 593 35.06 -15.85 -11.63
C SER A 593 33.82 -15.04 -11.99
N LEU A 594 32.66 -15.42 -11.46
CA LEU A 594 31.37 -14.75 -11.64
C LEU A 594 31.26 -13.61 -10.63
N GLU A 595 31.46 -12.37 -11.07
CA GLU A 595 31.43 -11.18 -10.23
C GLU A 595 30.69 -10.04 -10.91
N PHE A 596 29.40 -9.87 -10.58
CA PHE A 596 28.52 -8.93 -11.26
C PHE A 596 28.56 -7.54 -10.60
N THR A 597 29.76 -7.02 -10.33
CA THR A 597 29.95 -5.61 -9.94
C THR A 597 29.77 -4.70 -11.14
N PHE A 598 29.44 -3.42 -10.91
CA PHE A 598 29.19 -2.45 -12.00
C PHE A 598 30.35 -2.40 -13.01
N GLU A 599 31.59 -2.51 -12.53
CA GLU A 599 32.81 -2.46 -13.34
C GLU A 599 33.02 -3.71 -14.22
N LYS A 600 32.57 -4.89 -13.76
CA LYS A 600 32.89 -6.19 -14.40
C LYS A 600 31.73 -6.80 -15.16
N ARG A 601 30.48 -6.52 -14.75
CA ARG A 601 29.26 -7.18 -15.25
C ARG A 601 29.01 -6.98 -16.75
N ASP A 602 29.48 -5.87 -17.31
CA ASP A 602 29.27 -5.51 -18.73
C ASP A 602 30.33 -6.15 -19.65
N SER A 603 31.33 -6.83 -19.09
CA SER A 603 32.36 -7.50 -19.88
C SER A 603 31.78 -8.68 -20.68
N HIS A 604 32.11 -8.77 -21.97
CA HIS A 604 31.62 -9.84 -22.84
C HIS A 604 31.98 -11.24 -22.31
N ALA A 605 33.18 -11.42 -21.75
CA ALA A 605 33.60 -12.68 -21.17
C ALA A 605 32.69 -13.13 -20.02
N MET A 606 32.25 -12.18 -19.17
CA MET A 606 31.35 -12.47 -18.05
C MET A 606 29.94 -12.83 -18.51
N ILE A 607 29.39 -12.07 -19.47
CA ILE A 607 28.05 -12.34 -20.02
C ILE A 607 28.01 -13.68 -20.76
N ASP A 608 29.07 -14.00 -21.52
CA ASP A 608 29.19 -15.28 -22.22
C ASP A 608 29.35 -16.44 -21.22
N GLU A 609 30.10 -16.24 -20.14
CA GLU A 609 30.25 -17.24 -19.08
C GLU A 609 28.94 -17.50 -18.32
N LEU A 610 28.19 -16.45 -18.01
CA LEU A 610 26.84 -16.55 -17.45
C LEU A 610 25.94 -17.40 -18.37
N GLY A 611 25.96 -17.12 -19.67
CA GLY A 611 25.17 -17.84 -20.66
C GLY A 611 25.54 -19.33 -20.76
N ARG A 612 26.85 -19.65 -20.68
CA ARG A 612 27.32 -21.04 -20.60
C ARG A 612 26.88 -21.73 -19.31
N SER A 613 26.91 -21.03 -18.19
CA SER A 613 26.49 -21.54 -16.89
C SER A 613 25.01 -21.92 -16.91
N ILE A 614 24.15 -21.00 -17.33
CA ILE A 614 22.70 -21.22 -17.45
C ILE A 614 22.39 -22.30 -18.47
N LEU A 615 23.09 -22.33 -19.61
CA LEU A 615 22.88 -23.38 -20.62
C LEU A 615 23.15 -24.78 -20.05
N ASN A 616 24.20 -24.95 -19.24
CA ASN A 616 24.45 -26.23 -18.59
C ASN A 616 23.33 -26.58 -17.60
N MET A 617 22.90 -25.63 -16.78
CA MET A 617 21.78 -25.81 -15.83
C MET A 617 20.48 -26.23 -16.54
N CYS A 618 20.18 -25.62 -17.69
CA CYS A 618 19.04 -26.00 -18.53
C CYS A 618 19.09 -27.45 -19.06
N LEU A 619 20.23 -28.13 -19.02
CA LEU A 619 20.35 -29.55 -19.44
C LEU A 619 19.89 -30.51 -18.35
N VAL A 620 20.05 -30.15 -17.09
CA VAL A 620 19.83 -31.05 -15.95
C VAL A 620 18.52 -30.72 -15.23
N ILE A 621 18.15 -29.45 -15.17
CA ILE A 621 16.98 -29.02 -14.42
C ILE A 621 15.72 -29.20 -15.29
N PRO A 622 14.72 -30.00 -14.84
CA PRO A 622 13.48 -30.21 -15.57
C PRO A 622 12.60 -28.96 -15.55
N ASP A 623 11.53 -28.97 -16.34
CA ASP A 623 10.43 -28.00 -16.27
C ASP A 623 10.90 -26.53 -16.31
N GLY A 624 10.47 -25.72 -15.33
CA GLY A 624 10.69 -24.28 -15.25
C GLY A 624 11.96 -23.85 -14.52
N ILE A 625 12.71 -22.96 -15.16
CA ILE A 625 13.80 -22.18 -14.54
C ILE A 625 13.43 -20.71 -14.57
N VAL A 626 13.57 -20.03 -13.45
CA VAL A 626 13.39 -18.57 -13.33
C VAL A 626 14.74 -17.93 -13.02
N VAL A 627 15.18 -17.00 -13.87
CA VAL A 627 16.45 -16.28 -13.75
C VAL A 627 16.16 -14.82 -13.42
N PHE A 628 16.60 -14.38 -12.25
CA PHE A 628 16.46 -13.02 -11.78
C PHE A 628 17.73 -12.21 -12.02
N PHE A 629 17.59 -11.11 -12.77
CA PHE A 629 18.64 -10.14 -13.04
C PHE A 629 18.50 -8.89 -12.15
N SER A 630 19.60 -8.18 -11.93
CA SER A 630 19.64 -6.95 -11.12
C SER A 630 18.90 -5.74 -11.69
N SER A 631 18.65 -5.69 -13.00
CA SER A 631 17.91 -4.58 -13.64
C SER A 631 17.46 -4.94 -15.06
N TYR A 632 16.40 -4.29 -15.55
CA TYR A 632 15.94 -4.43 -16.94
C TYR A 632 17.03 -4.05 -17.95
N ALA A 633 17.81 -3.01 -17.68
CA ALA A 633 18.90 -2.58 -18.57
C ALA A 633 19.99 -3.66 -18.71
N TYR A 634 20.33 -4.33 -17.61
CA TYR A 634 21.29 -5.43 -17.64
C TYR A 634 20.71 -6.67 -18.34
N LEU A 635 19.42 -6.97 -18.12
CA LEU A 635 18.73 -8.06 -18.81
C LEU A 635 18.72 -7.83 -20.33
N GLU A 636 18.44 -6.61 -20.81
CA GLU A 636 18.54 -6.22 -22.23
C GLU A 636 19.95 -6.45 -22.79
N LEU A 637 20.97 -5.98 -22.06
CA LEU A 637 22.38 -6.13 -22.47
C LEU A 637 22.75 -7.61 -22.64
N VAL A 638 22.40 -8.44 -21.65
CA VAL A 638 22.67 -9.88 -21.65
C VAL A 638 21.93 -10.58 -22.79
N ALA A 639 20.62 -10.30 -22.95
CA ALA A 639 19.82 -10.90 -24.01
C ALA A 639 20.35 -10.54 -25.40
N LEU A 640 20.69 -9.26 -25.65
CA LEU A 640 21.25 -8.80 -26.92
C LEU A 640 22.59 -9.46 -27.21
N ARG A 641 23.47 -9.62 -26.20
CA ARG A 641 24.75 -10.31 -26.36
C ARG A 641 24.55 -11.79 -26.67
N TRP A 642 23.64 -12.46 -25.97
CA TRP A 642 23.36 -13.87 -26.21
C TRP A 642 22.77 -14.11 -27.59
N GLN A 643 21.89 -13.23 -28.07
CA GLN A 643 21.33 -13.28 -29.44
C GLN A 643 22.40 -13.09 -30.52
N LYS A 644 23.40 -12.22 -30.29
CA LYS A 644 24.55 -12.06 -31.19
C LYS A 644 25.52 -13.25 -31.13
N SER A 645 25.39 -14.11 -30.14
CA SER A 645 26.22 -15.31 -29.96
C SER A 645 25.40 -16.58 -30.28
N SER A 646 26.05 -17.75 -30.33
CA SER A 646 25.32 -19.02 -30.47
C SER A 646 24.62 -19.47 -29.18
N ILE A 647 24.73 -18.73 -28.06
CA ILE A 647 24.16 -19.12 -26.77
C ILE A 647 22.63 -19.09 -26.81
N TRP A 648 22.02 -18.04 -27.38
CA TRP A 648 20.55 -17.91 -27.42
C TRP A 648 19.88 -19.07 -28.17
N GLU A 649 20.39 -19.43 -29.34
CA GLU A 649 19.89 -20.58 -30.11
C GLU A 649 20.11 -21.92 -29.41
N ARG A 650 21.20 -22.05 -28.64
CA ARG A 650 21.48 -23.25 -27.85
C ARG A 650 20.53 -23.37 -26.66
N LEU A 651 20.18 -22.24 -26.02
CA LEU A 651 19.16 -22.19 -24.97
C LEU A 651 17.78 -22.54 -25.51
N LEU A 652 17.36 -21.94 -26.64
CA LEU A 652 16.07 -22.24 -27.31
C LEU A 652 15.92 -23.71 -27.73
N ARG A 653 17.03 -24.39 -28.04
CA ARG A 653 17.03 -25.84 -28.30
C ARG A 653 16.70 -26.67 -27.06
N ARG A 654 16.93 -26.14 -25.86
CA ARG A 654 16.71 -26.83 -24.59
C ARG A 654 15.42 -26.41 -23.90
N LYS A 655 15.16 -25.11 -23.75
CA LYS A 655 13.96 -24.55 -23.10
C LYS A 655 13.41 -23.38 -23.90
N GLN A 656 12.10 -23.18 -23.88
CA GLN A 656 11.50 -21.96 -24.45
C GLN A 656 11.88 -20.76 -23.59
N ILE A 657 12.28 -19.64 -24.22
CA ILE A 657 12.76 -18.46 -23.49
C ILE A 657 11.65 -17.41 -23.41
N PHE A 658 11.34 -17.01 -22.19
CA PHE A 658 10.39 -15.95 -21.87
C PHE A 658 11.12 -14.81 -21.18
N ARG A 659 10.61 -13.60 -21.35
CA ARG A 659 11.26 -12.40 -20.85
C ARG A 659 10.26 -11.43 -20.28
N GLU A 660 10.56 -10.93 -19.10
CA GLU A 660 9.82 -9.83 -18.49
C GLU A 660 10.09 -8.51 -19.22
N SER A 661 9.00 -7.81 -19.58
CA SER A 661 9.02 -6.45 -20.10
C SER A 661 8.63 -5.44 -19.02
N LYS A 662 8.85 -4.14 -19.28
CA LYS A 662 8.48 -3.08 -18.32
C LYS A 662 6.98 -2.81 -18.33
N GLU A 663 6.30 -3.07 -19.44
CA GLU A 663 4.89 -2.78 -19.67
C GLU A 663 3.98 -3.76 -18.91
N SER A 664 3.02 -3.25 -18.13
CA SER A 664 2.15 -4.10 -17.29
C SER A 664 1.28 -5.08 -18.07
N ALA A 665 0.81 -4.69 -19.26
CA ALA A 665 -0.14 -5.47 -20.04
C ALA A 665 0.44 -6.81 -20.53
N SER A 666 1.74 -6.86 -20.81
CA SER A 666 2.44 -8.04 -21.30
C SER A 666 2.86 -9.01 -20.21
N VAL A 667 2.85 -8.63 -18.92
CA VAL A 667 3.34 -9.48 -17.83
C VAL A 667 2.45 -10.70 -17.63
N GLU A 668 1.13 -10.51 -17.63
CA GLU A 668 0.16 -11.59 -17.44
C GLU A 668 0.13 -12.54 -18.64
N GLU A 669 0.23 -12.00 -19.85
CA GLU A 669 0.33 -12.77 -21.10
C GLU A 669 1.59 -13.66 -21.08
N VAL A 670 2.76 -13.09 -20.77
CA VAL A 670 4.02 -13.83 -20.68
C VAL A 670 3.96 -14.94 -19.63
N LEU A 671 3.33 -14.70 -18.47
CA LEU A 671 3.18 -15.73 -17.45
C LEU A 671 2.29 -16.88 -17.93
N GLN A 672 1.18 -16.57 -18.61
CA GLN A 672 0.29 -17.60 -19.14
C GLN A 672 0.98 -18.44 -20.22
N GLU A 673 1.75 -17.81 -21.11
CA GLU A 673 2.54 -18.51 -22.11
C GLU A 673 3.64 -19.37 -21.48
N TYR A 674 4.33 -18.84 -20.47
CA TYR A 674 5.32 -19.59 -19.70
C TYR A 674 4.70 -20.83 -19.06
N SER A 675 3.57 -20.69 -18.35
CA SER A 675 2.86 -21.81 -17.73
C SER A 675 2.48 -22.88 -18.75
N ARG A 676 1.98 -22.48 -19.94
CA ARG A 676 1.67 -23.42 -21.02
C ARG A 676 2.92 -24.14 -21.55
N ALA A 677 4.06 -23.46 -21.59
CA ALA A 677 5.32 -24.06 -22.05
C ALA A 677 5.93 -25.03 -21.03
N ILE A 678 5.66 -24.84 -19.73
CA ILE A 678 6.07 -25.77 -18.68
C ILE A 678 5.43 -27.15 -18.85
N ASP A 679 4.18 -27.20 -19.28
CA ASP A 679 3.46 -28.46 -19.54
C ASP A 679 3.91 -29.16 -20.83
N GLY A 680 4.74 -28.51 -21.66
CA GLY A 680 5.34 -29.11 -22.85
C GLY A 680 6.68 -29.81 -22.56
N ASP A 681 7.13 -30.65 -23.51
CA ASP A 681 8.31 -31.51 -23.35
C ASP A 681 9.64 -30.78 -23.04
N LYS A 682 9.76 -29.49 -23.38
CA LYS A 682 11.01 -28.73 -23.22
C LYS A 682 11.09 -27.93 -21.92
N GLY A 683 9.95 -27.65 -21.28
CA GLY A 683 9.88 -26.65 -20.21
C GLY A 683 10.26 -25.23 -20.65
N GLY A 684 10.46 -24.36 -19.68
CA GLY A 684 10.59 -22.91 -19.89
C GLY A 684 11.73 -22.27 -19.09
N LEU A 685 12.35 -21.26 -19.69
CA LEU A 685 13.35 -20.39 -19.08
C LEU A 685 12.79 -18.97 -19.03
N LEU A 686 12.43 -18.51 -17.84
CA LEU A 686 11.90 -17.16 -17.61
C LEU A 686 13.03 -16.23 -17.17
N LEU A 687 13.29 -15.17 -17.95
CA LEU A 687 14.23 -14.12 -17.61
C LEU A 687 13.45 -12.94 -17.00
N SER A 688 13.66 -12.70 -15.71
CA SER A 688 12.95 -11.70 -14.90
C SER A 688 13.91 -10.77 -14.16
N VAL A 689 13.37 -9.71 -13.55
CA VAL A 689 14.15 -8.71 -12.82
C VAL A 689 13.77 -8.71 -11.34
N ILE A 690 14.77 -8.61 -10.45
CA ILE A 690 14.55 -8.44 -9.01
C ILE A 690 13.88 -7.07 -8.74
N GLY A 691 12.80 -7.07 -7.98
CA GLY A 691 11.94 -5.89 -7.79
C GLY A 691 11.07 -5.56 -9.01
N GLY A 692 11.09 -6.40 -10.04
CA GLY A 692 10.15 -6.37 -11.15
C GLY A 692 8.78 -6.92 -10.75
N LYS A 693 7.78 -6.74 -11.62
CA LYS A 693 6.38 -7.16 -11.35
C LYS A 693 6.28 -8.68 -11.15
N MET A 694 7.06 -9.44 -11.93
CA MET A 694 7.12 -10.91 -11.82
C MET A 694 7.71 -11.38 -10.49
N SER A 695 8.59 -10.59 -9.88
CA SER A 695 9.26 -10.89 -8.61
C SER A 695 8.51 -10.39 -7.36
N GLU A 696 7.39 -9.67 -7.52
CA GLU A 696 6.60 -9.14 -6.41
C GLU A 696 5.22 -9.80 -6.26
N GLY A 697 4.57 -10.21 -7.35
CA GLY A 697 3.16 -10.64 -7.33
C GLY A 697 2.87 -12.09 -7.68
N ILE A 698 3.87 -12.87 -8.11
CA ILE A 698 3.66 -14.21 -8.68
C ILE A 698 4.37 -15.28 -7.82
N ASN A 699 3.76 -16.48 -7.76
CA ASN A 699 4.31 -17.66 -7.10
C ASN A 699 4.76 -18.66 -8.15
N PHE A 700 5.96 -19.23 -7.99
CA PHE A 700 6.53 -20.22 -8.90
C PHE A 700 6.54 -21.59 -8.23
N SER A 701 5.36 -22.12 -7.91
CA SER A 701 5.24 -23.43 -7.25
C SER A 701 5.43 -24.59 -8.22
N ASP A 702 5.88 -25.73 -7.69
CA ASP A 702 5.99 -26.98 -8.42
C ASP A 702 6.82 -26.88 -9.71
N LYS A 703 6.24 -27.28 -10.84
CA LYS A 703 6.90 -27.30 -12.15
C LYS A 703 7.23 -25.89 -12.66
N LEU A 704 6.55 -24.86 -12.17
CA LEU A 704 6.76 -23.47 -12.59
C LEU A 704 8.12 -22.93 -12.15
N GLY A 705 8.76 -23.53 -11.14
CA GLY A 705 9.95 -22.96 -10.50
C GLY A 705 10.92 -23.98 -9.91
N ARG A 706 11.24 -25.06 -10.62
CA ARG A 706 12.19 -26.09 -10.16
C ARG A 706 13.58 -25.54 -9.87
N ALA A 707 13.96 -24.46 -10.55
CA ALA A 707 15.10 -23.68 -10.12
C ALA A 707 14.87 -22.18 -10.19
N VAL A 708 15.37 -21.49 -9.16
CA VAL A 708 15.49 -20.04 -9.11
C VAL A 708 16.96 -19.66 -9.13
N ILE A 709 17.34 -18.87 -10.12
CA ILE A 709 18.72 -18.44 -10.37
C ILE A 709 18.81 -16.94 -10.12
N VAL A 710 19.65 -16.53 -9.17
CA VAL A 710 19.90 -15.11 -8.88
C VAL A 710 21.23 -14.69 -9.50
N VAL A 711 21.17 -13.76 -10.45
CA VAL A 711 22.35 -13.25 -11.18
C VAL A 711 22.80 -11.93 -10.58
N GLY A 712 23.92 -11.97 -9.85
CA GLY A 712 24.47 -10.81 -9.17
C GLY A 712 23.67 -10.36 -7.95
N LEU A 713 24.12 -9.27 -7.34
CA LEU A 713 23.44 -8.62 -6.23
C LEU A 713 22.77 -7.31 -6.74
N PRO A 714 21.45 -7.10 -6.53
CA PRO A 714 20.70 -5.94 -6.99
C PRO A 714 20.97 -4.71 -6.10
N PHE A 715 22.24 -4.35 -5.94
CA PHE A 715 22.61 -3.19 -5.16
C PHE A 715 22.04 -1.91 -5.80
N PRO A 716 21.33 -1.08 -5.00
CA PRO A 716 20.90 0.22 -5.49
C PRO A 716 22.09 1.10 -5.87
N ASN A 717 21.90 2.05 -6.78
CA ASN A 717 22.99 2.93 -7.19
C ASN A 717 23.43 3.85 -6.04
N ILE A 718 24.57 3.56 -5.41
CA ILE A 718 25.12 4.35 -4.30
C ILE A 718 25.49 5.79 -4.71
N HIS A 719 25.72 6.01 -6.00
CA HIS A 719 26.01 7.35 -6.50
C HIS A 719 24.76 8.19 -6.68
N SER A 720 23.57 7.58 -6.57
CA SER A 720 22.33 8.32 -6.74
C SER A 720 22.13 9.32 -5.60
N ALA A 721 21.58 10.48 -5.94
CA ALA A 721 21.33 11.53 -4.96
C ALA A 721 20.35 11.04 -3.87
N GLU A 722 19.35 10.24 -4.26
CA GLU A 722 18.39 9.64 -3.35
C GLU A 722 19.06 8.70 -2.33
N TRP A 723 19.93 7.80 -2.79
CA TRP A 723 20.60 6.84 -1.91
C TRP A 723 21.64 7.49 -1.01
N LYS A 724 22.38 8.48 -1.52
CA LYS A 724 23.27 9.29 -0.67
C LYS A 724 22.51 9.95 0.47
N ALA A 725 21.36 10.56 0.17
CA ALA A 725 20.54 11.20 1.19
C ALA A 725 19.97 10.21 2.22
N LYS A 726 19.52 9.02 1.77
CA LYS A 726 19.09 7.94 2.68
C LYS A 726 20.22 7.50 3.61
N LEU A 727 21.42 7.28 3.06
CA LEU A 727 22.59 6.88 3.83
C LEU A 727 22.99 7.96 4.83
N GLU A 728 23.09 9.21 4.40
CA GLU A 728 23.40 10.35 5.28
C GLU A 728 22.40 10.45 6.44
N HIS A 729 21.11 10.23 6.18
CA HIS A 729 20.07 10.24 7.21
C HIS A 729 20.19 9.06 8.18
N VAL A 730 20.44 7.85 7.69
CA VAL A 730 20.66 6.65 8.52
C VAL A 730 21.90 6.82 9.40
N GLU A 731 23.01 7.29 8.82
CA GLU A 731 24.25 7.56 9.54
C GLU A 731 24.04 8.62 10.62
N LYS A 732 23.35 9.72 10.29
CA LYS A 732 23.02 10.78 11.25
C LYS A 732 22.14 10.26 12.39
N SER A 733 21.06 9.54 12.07
CA SER A 733 20.15 9.01 13.09
C SER A 733 20.85 8.01 14.02
N ALA A 734 21.74 7.17 13.48
CA ALA A 734 22.56 6.26 14.28
C ALA A 734 23.56 7.01 15.17
N PHE A 735 24.12 8.12 14.68
CA PHE A 735 25.01 8.98 15.46
C PHE A 735 24.25 9.66 16.61
N ASP A 736 23.13 10.34 16.32
CA ASP A 736 22.34 11.12 17.27
C ASP A 736 21.81 10.22 18.43
N ARG A 737 21.36 8.99 18.13
CA ARG A 737 20.93 8.02 19.15
C ARG A 737 22.03 7.65 20.15
N ARG A 738 23.28 7.60 19.71
CA ARG A 738 24.42 7.20 20.55
C ARG A 738 25.01 8.38 21.31
N GLU A 739 25.00 9.57 20.72
CA GLU A 739 25.36 10.80 21.41
C GLU A 739 24.41 11.03 22.60
N ALA A 740 23.10 10.82 22.42
CA ALA A 740 22.14 10.88 23.52
C ALA A 740 22.42 9.86 24.65
N ALA A 741 23.12 8.76 24.36
CA ALA A 741 23.44 7.69 25.31
C ALA A 741 24.83 7.83 25.98
N THR A 742 25.72 8.71 25.51
CA THR A 742 27.10 8.82 26.02
C THR A 742 27.61 10.27 26.03
N THR A 743 28.19 10.72 27.16
CA THR A 743 28.66 12.11 27.35
C THR A 743 30.16 12.34 27.10
N ASP A 744 30.93 11.32 26.69
CA ASP A 744 32.39 11.41 26.60
C ASP A 744 32.93 11.71 25.18
N ALA A 745 33.91 12.61 25.07
CA ALA A 745 34.52 13.01 23.79
C ALA A 745 35.29 11.88 23.07
N ALA A 746 35.79 10.87 23.78
CA ALA A 746 36.36 9.66 23.19
C ALA A 746 35.31 8.78 22.46
N SER A 747 34.02 9.01 22.74
CA SER A 747 32.87 8.35 22.11
C SER A 747 32.63 8.83 20.68
N GLU A 748 32.98 10.07 20.31
CA GLU A 748 32.55 10.67 19.03
C GLU A 748 33.11 9.91 17.81
N ARG A 749 34.41 9.55 17.83
CA ARG A 749 35.03 8.78 16.73
C ARG A 749 34.44 7.39 16.63
N ALA A 750 34.14 6.75 17.76
CA ALA A 750 33.49 5.44 17.79
C ALA A 750 32.05 5.52 17.27
N SER A 751 31.30 6.56 17.63
CA SER A 751 29.94 6.85 17.15
C SER A 751 29.93 7.09 15.64
N ARG A 752 30.89 7.85 15.09
CA ARG A 752 31.02 8.05 13.63
C ARG A 752 31.34 6.76 12.88
N THR A 753 32.22 5.92 13.40
CA THR A 753 32.53 4.62 12.77
C THR A 753 31.31 3.70 12.78
N GLN A 754 30.57 3.67 13.89
CA GLN A 754 29.37 2.84 13.98
C GLN A 754 28.22 3.39 13.12
N ALA A 755 28.05 4.71 13.03
CA ALA A 755 27.11 5.34 12.11
C ALA A 755 27.36 4.90 10.66
N LYS A 756 28.61 4.95 10.20
CA LYS A 756 29.01 4.44 8.87
C LYS A 756 28.76 2.94 8.69
N ALA A 757 28.95 2.15 9.76
CA ALA A 757 28.64 0.73 9.73
C ALA A 757 27.13 0.50 9.58
N ALA A 758 26.29 1.27 10.28
CA ALA A 758 24.83 1.22 10.15
C ALA A 758 24.37 1.63 8.74
N GLY A 759 24.97 2.67 8.15
CA GLY A 759 24.70 3.06 6.76
C GLY A 759 25.03 1.92 5.76
N ARG A 760 26.19 1.28 5.92
CA ARG A 760 26.58 0.12 5.10
C ARG A 760 25.63 -1.06 5.30
N GLU A 761 25.25 -1.34 6.53
CA GLU A 761 24.32 -2.43 6.86
C GLU A 761 22.95 -2.18 6.23
N PHE A 762 22.40 -0.97 6.34
CA PHE A 762 21.14 -0.59 5.69
C PHE A 762 21.19 -0.76 4.16
N TYR A 763 22.29 -0.37 3.52
CA TYR A 763 22.50 -0.57 2.08
C TYR A 763 22.52 -2.05 1.67
N GLU A 764 23.24 -2.88 2.45
CA GLU A 764 23.29 -4.32 2.22
C GLU A 764 21.93 -5.00 2.50
N ASN A 765 21.21 -4.55 3.53
CA ASN A 765 19.90 -5.09 3.89
C ASN A 765 18.84 -4.78 2.83
N SER A 766 18.88 -3.59 2.21
CA SER A 766 17.98 -3.27 1.09
C SER A 766 18.20 -4.20 -0.10
N CYS A 767 19.46 -4.49 -0.45
CA CYS A 767 19.79 -5.46 -1.50
C CYS A 767 19.30 -6.86 -1.16
N MET A 768 19.55 -7.33 0.07
CA MET A 768 19.20 -8.70 0.47
C MET A 768 17.70 -8.91 0.67
N ARG A 769 16.95 -7.90 1.11
CA ARG A 769 15.48 -7.98 1.16
C ARG A 769 14.88 -8.27 -0.23
N ALA A 770 15.36 -7.58 -1.26
CA ALA A 770 14.91 -7.79 -2.63
C ALA A 770 15.27 -9.21 -3.16
N VAL A 771 16.46 -9.71 -2.82
CA VAL A 771 16.87 -11.09 -3.14
C VAL A 771 15.99 -12.11 -2.41
N ASN A 772 15.81 -11.95 -1.10
CA ASN A 772 15.03 -12.84 -0.24
C ASN A 772 13.57 -12.92 -0.70
N GLN A 773 12.98 -11.80 -1.09
CA GLN A 773 11.63 -11.74 -1.66
C GLN A 773 11.50 -12.51 -2.98
N SER A 774 12.54 -12.50 -3.81
CA SER A 774 12.52 -13.17 -5.12
C SER A 774 12.65 -14.70 -4.96
N ILE A 775 13.53 -15.14 -4.07
CA ILE A 775 13.81 -16.57 -3.83
C ILE A 775 12.73 -17.26 -2.98
N GLY A 776 12.05 -16.53 -2.08
CA GLY A 776 10.95 -17.05 -1.26
C GLY A 776 9.68 -17.44 -2.05
N ARG A 777 9.71 -17.35 -3.38
CA ARG A 777 8.58 -17.67 -4.29
C ARG A 777 8.64 -19.06 -4.90
N ALA A 778 9.80 -19.72 -4.79
CA ALA A 778 10.07 -21.00 -5.44
C ALA A 778 9.37 -22.18 -4.76
N ILE A 779 9.03 -22.05 -3.48
CA ILE A 779 8.57 -23.17 -2.64
C ILE A 779 7.31 -22.75 -1.91
N ARG A 780 6.29 -23.63 -1.91
CA ARG A 780 4.99 -23.31 -1.28
C ARG A 780 4.46 -24.33 -0.28
N HIS A 781 4.77 -25.61 -0.42
CA HIS A 781 4.28 -26.65 0.50
C HIS A 781 5.39 -27.64 0.85
N GLN A 782 5.17 -28.42 1.91
CA GLN A 782 6.14 -29.39 2.44
C GLN A 782 6.65 -30.41 1.39
N ASN A 783 5.77 -30.80 0.47
CA ASN A 783 6.09 -31.76 -0.59
C ASN A 783 6.78 -31.16 -1.82
N ASP A 784 7.04 -29.84 -1.84
CA ASP A 784 7.67 -29.19 -2.99
C ASP A 784 9.19 -29.34 -2.91
N TYR A 785 9.87 -29.15 -4.04
CA TYR A 785 11.32 -29.11 -4.10
C TYR A 785 11.81 -28.09 -5.13
N ALA A 786 12.88 -27.40 -4.79
CA ALA A 786 13.49 -26.41 -5.65
C ALA A 786 14.99 -26.29 -5.41
N VAL A 787 15.71 -25.87 -6.45
CA VAL A 787 17.12 -25.52 -6.37
C VAL A 787 17.25 -24.00 -6.47
N ILE A 788 17.96 -23.39 -5.52
CA ILE A 788 18.27 -21.96 -5.52
C ILE A 788 19.75 -21.78 -5.84
N LEU A 789 20.06 -21.18 -6.99
CA LEU A 789 21.43 -20.98 -7.45
C LEU A 789 21.78 -19.49 -7.39
N PHE A 790 22.84 -19.15 -6.66
CA PHE A 790 23.33 -17.77 -6.56
C PHE A 790 24.58 -17.59 -7.41
N LEU A 791 24.45 -16.91 -8.55
CA LEU A 791 25.56 -16.66 -9.46
C LEU A 791 26.18 -15.30 -9.12
N ASP A 792 27.01 -15.28 -8.08
CA ASP A 792 27.94 -14.20 -7.77
C ASP A 792 28.87 -14.68 -6.64
N ARG A 793 30.17 -14.45 -6.77
CA ARG A 793 31.14 -14.78 -5.71
C ARG A 793 30.80 -14.13 -4.37
N ARG A 794 30.18 -12.94 -4.36
CA ARG A 794 29.85 -12.23 -3.12
C ARG A 794 28.84 -12.95 -2.23
N PHE A 795 28.11 -13.96 -2.72
CA PHE A 795 27.26 -14.80 -1.87
C PHE A 795 28.07 -15.75 -0.96
N GLU A 796 29.37 -15.92 -1.21
CA GLU A 796 30.30 -16.63 -0.32
C GLU A 796 30.71 -15.78 0.91
N ASP A 797 30.61 -14.45 0.81
CA ASP A 797 30.96 -13.56 1.92
C ASP A 797 30.02 -13.78 3.11
N GLU A 798 30.58 -14.00 4.30
CA GLU A 798 29.82 -14.22 5.53
C GLU A 798 28.82 -13.10 5.82
N ARG A 799 29.17 -11.85 5.49
CA ARG A 799 28.31 -10.67 5.64
C ARG A 799 27.05 -10.70 4.79
N VAL A 800 27.10 -11.32 3.61
CA VAL A 800 25.97 -11.48 2.69
C VAL A 800 25.19 -12.73 3.09
N ARG A 801 25.90 -13.85 3.32
CA ARG A 801 25.31 -15.14 3.70
C ARG A 801 24.45 -15.05 4.96
N ARG A 802 24.89 -14.31 5.99
CA ARG A 802 24.15 -14.13 7.25
C ARG A 802 22.80 -13.42 7.09
N LYS A 803 22.57 -12.75 5.96
CA LYS A 803 21.33 -12.01 5.65
C LYS A 803 20.33 -12.83 4.83
N LEU A 804 20.71 -14.04 4.40
CA LEU A 804 19.75 -14.98 3.81
C LEU A 804 18.79 -15.48 4.91
N PRO A 805 17.56 -15.89 4.57
CA PRO A 805 16.65 -16.50 5.53
C PRO A 805 17.27 -17.76 6.15
N GLY A 806 16.98 -18.03 7.42
CA GLY A 806 17.59 -19.14 8.16
C GLY A 806 17.38 -20.50 7.49
N TRP A 807 16.24 -20.72 6.85
CA TRP A 807 15.93 -21.95 6.13
C TRP A 807 16.80 -22.16 4.88
N ILE A 808 17.11 -21.10 4.14
CA ILE A 808 18.05 -21.15 3.02
C ILE A 808 19.46 -21.42 3.53
N GLN A 809 19.86 -20.78 4.64
CA GLN A 809 21.17 -20.98 5.22
C GLN A 809 21.42 -22.45 5.60
N LYS A 810 20.39 -23.19 6.05
CA LYS A 810 20.47 -24.63 6.33
C LYS A 810 20.66 -25.47 5.07
N GLY A 811 20.05 -25.07 3.95
CA GLY A 811 20.18 -25.71 2.63
C GLY A 811 21.42 -25.32 1.84
N LEU A 812 22.28 -24.42 2.37
CA LEU A 812 23.50 -24.00 1.69
C LEU A 812 24.51 -25.15 1.59
N VAL A 813 25.01 -25.39 0.39
CA VAL A 813 26.10 -26.34 0.17
C VAL A 813 27.36 -25.90 0.92
N LYS A 814 27.85 -26.77 1.80
CA LYS A 814 29.10 -26.55 2.56
C LYS A 814 30.30 -26.52 1.63
N ASP A 815 31.24 -25.62 1.92
CA ASP A 815 32.49 -25.40 1.17
C ASP A 815 32.26 -25.22 -0.34
N ALA A 816 31.13 -24.61 -0.73
CA ALA A 816 30.75 -24.38 -2.12
C ALA A 816 31.86 -23.68 -2.93
N GLU A 817 32.65 -22.83 -2.29
CA GLU A 817 33.76 -22.10 -2.90
C GLU A 817 34.93 -22.99 -3.38
N ARG A 818 35.01 -24.23 -2.87
CA ARG A 818 36.05 -25.20 -3.21
C ARG A 818 35.59 -26.21 -4.26
N LYS A 819 34.29 -26.26 -4.56
CA LYS A 819 33.71 -27.26 -5.46
C LYS A 819 33.80 -26.79 -6.91
N PRO A 820 34.17 -27.67 -7.86
CA PRO A 820 34.16 -27.35 -9.28
C PRO A 820 32.73 -27.22 -9.80
N PHE A 821 32.54 -26.46 -10.88
CA PHE A 821 31.24 -26.28 -11.54
C PHE A 821 30.60 -27.61 -11.94
N THR A 822 31.39 -28.65 -12.22
CA THR A 822 30.90 -29.99 -12.56
C THR A 822 30.07 -30.62 -11.45
N GLU A 823 30.36 -30.36 -10.17
CA GLU A 823 29.56 -30.90 -9.06
C GLU A 823 28.17 -30.25 -8.97
N VAL A 824 28.01 -29.03 -9.49
CA VAL A 824 26.69 -28.36 -9.58
C VAL A 824 25.76 -29.12 -10.52
N MET A 825 26.31 -29.86 -11.48
CA MET A 825 25.56 -30.60 -12.50
C MET A 825 25.07 -31.97 -12.03
N GLY A 826 25.39 -32.37 -10.79
CA GLY A 826 25.21 -33.73 -10.29
C GLY A 826 26.37 -34.64 -10.70
N SER A 827 26.76 -35.54 -9.81
CA SER A 827 27.75 -36.60 -10.06
C SER A 827 27.21 -37.71 -10.94
#